data_AF-A0A356TGH7-F1
#
_entry.id   AF-A0A356TGH7-F1
#
_cell.length_a   1.000
_cell.length_b   1.000
_cell.length_c   1.000
_cell.angle_alpha   90.00
_cell.angle_beta   90.00
_cell.angle_gamma   90.00
#
_symmetry.space_group_name_H-M   'P 1'
#
loop_
_entity.id
_entity.type
_entity.pdbx_description
1 polymer ?
#
loop_
_entity_poly.entity_id
_entity_poly.type
_entity_poly.pdbx_seq_one_letter_code
_entity_poly.pdbx_strand_id
1 'polypeptide(L)'
;MAKRKRRSALGRTLKVLRRSYANAAEIVRVGRLTAPHRTAYDVVHSDRMYSLRRYEGIERDEAVDRVPLLLVPPLMVTSEIYDMSPDVSAVSYLLGQGVDVWLIDFGAPEQIEGGMKRTLDDHVRACDDAIQRVRDACDRDVHLAGYSQGGMFCYQAAAYRRTEGLASIITFGSPVDIRKNTPVPMSDQVAEKLIGGLRTVIERPLNELEGLPGFLTSIGFKMVSPKKELQQVVDFVAKLHDRQALEKRETRRRFLGGEGFVAWPGPALRTFIDEFIVANRMASGGFVIDGRTVTLADLTCPIHFFVGLTDDIAKPAAVRAITGAALNADVREVGLRAGHLGLVVGSKALAQTWPTVSGWMRWVDGGGELPELFREQEAQAPIDDIDDVAFDELDLDVEDFYDFATDAVEEAVKSLGRVSEDVSSAIDTLRWQLPRLSRLRKIRSDTLVSLGRELAQKAEEMPDATFFLWKGRAFSYADADRRVDAIVRGLFEIGVKPGDRVGVLMRSRPTYLSIVAALNRMRATAVLLSPEMKRASLERALSVGQVKHLIADPENVRAARDAFEGPVFALGGPYGAAREIPDGVGDMEDIDPAKVHLPPDYEPNAGRASDEAMILLTAGRAEEPRAARITNRRWAFSALGAAAGASLDPNDTVYCVLPLHHAAGILVSVGGALVGGSRLALGARFAPEHFWNEARRYGATVVFYAGEMCRALVDAPPELNDVKNPVRLFAGSGMRRDVWERLQQRFKVGVMEFYA
;
A
#
# COMPACT_ATOMS: atom_id res chain seq x y z
N MET A 1 7.36 -76.03 2.91
CA MET A 1 7.85 -74.65 2.59
C MET A 1 7.06 -73.49 3.24
N ALA A 2 5.79 -73.65 3.63
CA ALA A 2 4.97 -72.55 4.19
C ALA A 2 5.42 -71.99 5.56
N LYS A 3 5.93 -72.84 6.48
CA LYS A 3 6.44 -72.40 7.81
C LYS A 3 7.70 -71.52 7.72
N ARG A 4 8.54 -71.70 6.68
CA ARG A 4 9.78 -70.93 6.48
C ARG A 4 9.50 -69.53 5.89
N LYS A 5 8.49 -69.40 5.02
CA LYS A 5 7.97 -68.10 4.53
C LYS A 5 7.33 -67.28 5.65
N ARG A 6 6.50 -67.89 6.51
CA ARG A 6 5.89 -67.21 7.68
C ARG A 6 6.91 -66.71 8.70
N ARG A 7 7.96 -67.48 9.01
CA ARG A 7 9.07 -67.03 9.89
C ARG A 7 9.88 -65.86 9.30
N SER A 8 10.09 -65.82 7.98
CA SER A 8 10.80 -64.70 7.32
C SER A 8 9.95 -63.42 7.26
N ALA A 9 8.64 -63.54 7.15
CA ALA A 9 7.70 -62.42 7.19
C ALA A 9 7.65 -61.83 8.62
N LEU A 10 7.49 -62.68 9.64
CA LEU A 10 7.49 -62.26 11.05
C LEU A 10 8.80 -61.56 11.44
N GLY A 11 9.95 -62.07 10.99
CA GLY A 11 11.26 -61.46 11.24
C GLY A 11 11.48 -60.13 10.53
N ARG A 12 10.87 -59.92 9.35
CA ARG A 12 10.84 -58.62 8.66
C ARG A 12 9.95 -57.62 9.40
N THR A 13 8.75 -58.04 9.82
CA THR A 13 7.82 -57.19 10.59
C THR A 13 8.42 -56.79 11.95
N LEU A 14 9.10 -57.71 12.65
CA LEU A 14 9.81 -57.38 13.90
C LEU A 14 10.96 -56.38 13.68
N LYS A 15 11.72 -56.50 12.59
CA LYS A 15 12.78 -55.54 12.25
C LYS A 15 12.22 -54.15 11.95
N VAL A 16 11.10 -54.08 11.23
CA VAL A 16 10.38 -52.83 10.94
C VAL A 16 9.90 -52.17 12.24
N LEU A 17 9.22 -52.91 13.11
CA LEU A 17 8.75 -52.41 14.41
C LEU A 17 9.89 -51.93 15.32
N ARG A 18 11.00 -52.66 15.35
CA ARG A 18 12.17 -52.30 16.18
C ARG A 18 12.88 -51.04 15.65
N ARG A 19 12.96 -50.87 14.32
CA ARG A 19 13.47 -49.65 13.68
C ARG A 19 12.55 -48.45 13.92
N SER A 20 11.24 -48.64 13.78
CA SER A 20 10.24 -47.61 14.10
C SER A 20 10.34 -47.16 15.56
N TYR A 21 10.47 -48.09 16.50
CA TYR A 21 10.63 -47.77 17.93
C TYR A 21 11.95 -47.06 18.23
N ALA A 22 13.06 -47.50 17.65
CA ALA A 22 14.36 -46.86 17.83
C ALA A 22 14.38 -45.41 17.30
N ASN A 23 13.87 -45.20 16.08
CA ASN A 23 13.75 -43.87 15.48
C ASN A 23 12.79 -42.97 16.28
N ALA A 24 11.65 -43.50 16.75
CA ALA A 24 10.72 -42.75 17.59
C ALA A 24 11.32 -42.37 18.94
N ALA A 25 12.04 -43.29 19.60
CA ALA A 25 12.69 -43.03 20.88
C ALA A 25 13.84 -42.00 20.75
N GLU A 26 14.58 -42.02 19.65
CA GLU A 26 15.64 -41.04 19.35
C GLU A 26 15.04 -39.64 19.08
N ILE A 27 13.95 -39.55 18.31
CA ILE A 27 13.21 -38.29 18.09
C ILE A 27 12.65 -37.74 19.41
N VAL A 28 12.07 -38.59 20.26
CA VAL A 28 11.52 -38.18 21.57
C VAL A 28 12.63 -37.73 22.53
N ARG A 29 13.82 -38.31 22.44
CA ARG A 29 14.94 -38.02 23.36
C ARG A 29 15.79 -36.83 22.93
N VAL A 30 16.05 -36.67 21.63
CA VAL A 30 17.03 -35.71 21.08
C VAL A 30 16.35 -34.58 20.29
N GLY A 31 15.09 -34.75 19.90
CA GLY A 31 14.35 -33.79 19.08
C GLY A 31 14.79 -33.72 17.61
N ARG A 32 15.86 -34.42 17.23
CA ARG A 32 16.45 -34.46 15.87
C ARG A 32 17.19 -35.77 15.57
N LEU A 33 17.23 -36.16 14.29
CA LEU A 33 17.96 -37.29 13.71
C LEU A 33 19.22 -36.84 12.94
N THR A 34 19.25 -35.59 12.46
CA THR A 34 20.36 -35.01 11.69
C THR A 34 20.96 -33.76 12.37
N ALA A 35 22.25 -33.50 12.10
CA ALA A 35 22.90 -32.25 12.52
C ALA A 35 22.39 -31.06 11.68
N PRO A 36 22.32 -29.83 12.24
CA PRO A 36 21.92 -28.66 11.48
C PRO A 36 22.89 -28.45 10.31
N HIS A 37 22.37 -28.37 9.08
CA HIS A 37 23.16 -27.99 7.93
C HIS A 37 23.13 -26.47 7.77
N ARG A 38 24.30 -25.90 7.50
CA ARG A 38 24.46 -24.51 7.05
C ARG A 38 25.63 -24.47 6.08
N THR A 39 25.42 -23.87 4.92
CA THR A 39 26.50 -23.46 4.03
C THR A 39 27.33 -22.39 4.75
N ALA A 40 28.65 -22.42 4.59
CA ALA A 40 29.54 -21.44 5.24
C ALA A 40 29.25 -20.02 4.71
N TYR A 41 29.27 -19.03 5.59
CA TYR A 41 29.07 -17.63 5.25
C TYR A 41 29.82 -16.71 6.21
N ASP A 42 30.16 -15.53 5.70
CA ASP A 42 30.63 -14.39 6.47
C ASP A 42 29.45 -13.46 6.78
N VAL A 43 29.42 -12.90 7.99
CA VAL A 43 28.52 -11.79 8.32
C VAL A 43 29.27 -10.49 8.03
N VAL A 44 28.91 -9.85 6.91
CA VAL A 44 29.59 -8.64 6.41
C VAL A 44 29.08 -7.37 7.12
N HIS A 45 27.82 -7.39 7.58
CA HIS A 45 27.22 -6.33 8.38
C HIS A 45 26.25 -6.92 9.40
N SER A 46 26.14 -6.32 10.57
CA SER A 46 25.15 -6.70 11.58
C SER A 46 24.80 -5.52 12.47
N ASP A 47 23.51 -5.28 12.64
CA ASP A 47 22.99 -4.31 13.58
C ASP A 47 21.70 -4.82 14.26
N ARG A 48 20.99 -3.94 14.96
CA ARG A 48 19.75 -4.26 15.66
C ARG A 48 18.58 -4.56 14.74
N MET A 49 18.69 -4.31 13.43
CA MET A 49 17.63 -4.49 12.44
C MET A 49 17.85 -5.75 11.61
N TYR A 50 19.08 -5.97 11.12
CA TYR A 50 19.39 -7.12 10.28
C TYR A 50 20.88 -7.51 10.32
N SER A 51 21.18 -8.71 9.82
CA SER A 51 22.54 -9.15 9.49
C SER A 51 22.64 -9.45 8.00
N LEU A 52 23.70 -8.97 7.35
CA LEU A 52 24.01 -9.24 5.94
C LEU A 52 25.00 -10.39 5.86
N ARG A 53 24.58 -11.51 5.28
CA ARG A 53 25.41 -12.70 5.07
C ARG A 53 25.91 -12.73 3.64
N ARG A 54 27.20 -13.04 3.44
CA ARG A 54 27.77 -13.40 2.14
C ARG A 54 28.24 -14.84 2.22
N TYR A 55 27.73 -15.71 1.36
CA TYR A 55 28.08 -17.12 1.40
C TYR A 55 29.43 -17.39 0.74
N GLU A 56 30.21 -18.29 1.33
CA GLU A 56 31.50 -18.69 0.79
C GLU A 56 31.30 -19.73 -0.33
N GLY A 57 31.84 -19.44 -1.52
CA GLY A 57 31.89 -20.41 -2.61
C GLY A 57 33.06 -21.39 -2.50
N ILE A 58 32.99 -22.48 -3.28
CA ILE A 58 34.12 -23.36 -3.56
C ILE A 58 35.21 -22.50 -4.23
N GLU A 59 36.42 -22.46 -3.66
CA GLU A 59 37.63 -21.68 -4.02
C GLU A 59 37.42 -20.39 -4.85
N ARG A 60 37.74 -19.22 -4.24
CA ARG A 60 37.73 -17.91 -4.91
C ARG A 60 38.82 -17.85 -5.98
N ASP A 61 38.47 -18.10 -7.23
CA ASP A 61 39.28 -17.64 -8.35
C ASP A 61 38.97 -16.15 -8.61
N GLU A 62 39.94 -15.26 -8.35
CA GLU A 62 39.78 -13.80 -8.46
C GLU A 62 39.45 -13.34 -9.90
N ALA A 63 39.62 -14.22 -10.89
CA ALA A 63 39.36 -13.95 -12.30
C ALA A 63 37.90 -14.15 -12.76
N VAL A 64 37.02 -14.71 -11.91
CA VAL A 64 35.62 -14.98 -12.29
C VAL A 64 34.73 -13.78 -11.94
N ASP A 65 34.20 -13.12 -12.97
CA ASP A 65 33.21 -12.06 -12.84
C ASP A 65 31.87 -12.62 -12.31
N ARG A 66 31.62 -12.51 -11.01
CA ARG A 66 30.44 -13.08 -10.34
C ARG A 66 29.32 -12.06 -10.24
N VAL A 67 28.11 -12.50 -10.57
CA VAL A 67 26.90 -11.67 -10.54
C VAL A 67 26.32 -11.67 -9.10
N PRO A 68 26.12 -10.49 -8.48
CA PRO A 68 25.60 -10.40 -7.11
C PRO A 68 24.08 -10.66 -7.06
N LEU A 69 23.68 -11.58 -6.18
CA LEU A 69 22.29 -11.90 -5.86
C LEU A 69 22.02 -11.68 -4.39
N LEU A 70 21.06 -10.82 -4.05
CA LEU A 70 20.58 -10.63 -2.68
C LEU A 70 19.27 -11.37 -2.46
N LEU A 71 19.30 -12.36 -1.56
CA LEU A 71 18.14 -13.14 -1.12
C LEU A 71 17.43 -12.46 0.05
N VAL A 72 16.11 -12.22 -0.10
CA VAL A 72 15.26 -11.58 0.91
C VAL A 72 14.22 -12.58 1.43
N PRO A 73 14.25 -12.97 2.72
CA PRO A 73 13.27 -13.87 3.32
C PRO A 73 11.98 -13.12 3.72
N PRO A 74 10.86 -13.82 3.90
CA PRO A 74 9.66 -13.24 4.51
C PRO A 74 9.83 -13.06 6.03
N LEU A 75 9.12 -12.11 6.65
CA LEU A 75 9.32 -11.81 8.09
C LEU A 75 8.91 -12.94 9.01
N MET A 76 7.93 -13.73 8.63
CA MET A 76 7.44 -14.81 9.47
C MET A 76 8.30 -16.07 9.43
N VAL A 77 9.33 -16.12 8.56
CA VAL A 77 10.10 -17.33 8.31
C VAL A 77 11.59 -17.05 8.45
N THR A 78 12.32 -17.98 9.07
CA THR A 78 13.78 -17.86 9.17
C THR A 78 14.45 -17.82 7.79
N SER A 79 15.59 -17.12 7.70
CA SER A 79 16.44 -17.04 6.50
C SER A 79 16.88 -18.40 5.95
N GLU A 80 16.87 -19.43 6.80
CA GLU A 80 17.26 -20.79 6.47
C GLU A 80 16.35 -21.44 5.41
N ILE A 81 15.24 -20.80 5.03
CA ILE A 81 14.38 -21.22 3.92
C ILE A 81 15.16 -21.50 2.63
N TYR A 82 16.23 -20.75 2.37
CA TYR A 82 17.07 -20.89 1.18
C TYR A 82 18.18 -21.95 1.34
N ASP A 83 18.41 -22.46 2.55
CA ASP A 83 19.56 -23.33 2.86
C ASP A 83 19.20 -24.43 3.90
N MET A 84 18.04 -25.06 3.74
CA MET A 84 17.53 -26.00 4.75
C MET A 84 18.34 -27.30 4.85
N SER A 85 18.78 -27.87 3.73
CA SER A 85 19.59 -29.09 3.74
C SER A 85 20.42 -29.19 2.46
N PRO A 86 21.52 -29.98 2.46
CA PRO A 86 22.41 -30.07 1.31
C PRO A 86 21.68 -30.48 0.02
N ASP A 87 20.70 -31.39 0.16
CA ASP A 87 19.95 -31.97 -0.95
C ASP A 87 18.92 -31.01 -1.58
N VAL A 88 18.61 -29.88 -0.94
CA VAL A 88 17.61 -28.89 -1.40
C VAL A 88 18.03 -27.44 -1.16
N SER A 89 19.32 -27.18 -1.00
CA SER A 89 19.87 -25.84 -0.75
C SER A 89 19.93 -25.01 -2.03
N ALA A 90 19.18 -23.91 -2.04
CA ALA A 90 19.24 -22.91 -3.11
C ALA A 90 20.61 -22.24 -3.14
N VAL A 91 21.14 -21.92 -1.96
CA VAL A 91 22.45 -21.29 -1.78
C VAL A 91 23.55 -22.16 -2.39
N SER A 92 23.63 -23.44 -2.01
CA SER A 92 24.63 -24.37 -2.55
C SER A 92 24.52 -24.52 -4.07
N TYR A 93 23.29 -24.57 -4.61
CA TYR A 93 23.08 -24.63 -6.06
C TYR A 93 23.60 -23.37 -6.77
N LEU A 94 23.23 -22.18 -6.29
CA LEU A 94 23.59 -20.90 -6.90
C LEU A 94 25.10 -20.64 -6.83
N LEU A 95 25.74 -20.97 -5.71
CA LEU A 95 27.21 -20.94 -5.59
C LEU A 95 27.87 -21.87 -6.63
N GLY A 96 27.30 -23.07 -6.83
CA GLY A 96 27.75 -24.00 -7.86
C GLY A 96 27.54 -23.51 -9.30
N GLN A 97 26.69 -22.50 -9.52
CA GLN A 97 26.50 -21.81 -10.80
C GLN A 97 27.38 -20.55 -10.94
N GLY A 98 28.26 -20.26 -9.97
CA GLY A 98 29.13 -19.09 -9.99
C GLY A 98 28.48 -17.78 -9.54
N VAL A 99 27.29 -17.83 -8.93
CA VAL A 99 26.59 -16.64 -8.41
C VAL A 99 27.25 -16.18 -7.09
N ASP A 100 27.41 -14.87 -6.90
CA ASP A 100 27.80 -14.30 -5.61
C ASP A 100 26.56 -14.12 -4.74
N VAL A 101 26.36 -15.05 -3.80
CA VAL A 101 25.11 -15.17 -3.03
C VAL A 101 25.19 -14.40 -1.72
N TRP A 102 24.32 -13.40 -1.59
CA TRP A 102 24.12 -12.60 -0.39
C TRP A 102 22.72 -12.86 0.18
N LEU A 103 22.55 -12.67 1.49
CA LEU A 103 21.26 -12.83 2.16
C LEU A 103 21.10 -11.80 3.27
N ILE A 104 19.92 -11.17 3.32
CA ILE A 104 19.50 -10.36 4.46
C ILE A 104 18.78 -11.25 5.48
N ASP A 105 19.24 -11.23 6.73
CA ASP A 105 18.61 -11.91 7.86
C ASP A 105 18.07 -10.90 8.87
N PHE A 106 16.76 -10.78 8.98
CA PHE A 106 16.09 -9.89 9.94
C PHE A 106 16.18 -10.41 11.40
N GLY A 107 16.61 -11.66 11.60
CA GLY A 107 16.65 -12.31 12.90
C GLY A 107 15.26 -12.57 13.50
N ALA A 108 15.24 -12.93 14.79
CA ALA A 108 14.02 -13.12 15.57
C ALA A 108 13.75 -11.86 16.39
N PRO A 109 12.76 -11.01 16.04
CA PRO A 109 12.53 -9.71 16.68
C PRO A 109 12.20 -9.83 18.17
N GLU A 110 11.62 -10.94 18.61
CA GLU A 110 11.34 -11.23 20.03
C GLU A 110 12.60 -11.47 20.86
N GLN A 111 13.74 -11.74 20.22
CA GLN A 111 15.04 -11.97 20.88
C GLN A 111 15.94 -10.73 20.85
N ILE A 112 15.49 -9.64 20.22
CA ILE A 112 16.29 -8.44 19.98
C ILE A 112 15.64 -7.26 20.72
N GLU A 113 16.44 -6.52 21.49
CA GLU A 113 15.96 -5.33 22.21
C GLU A 113 15.32 -4.32 21.23
N GLY A 114 14.03 -4.02 21.44
CA GLY A 114 13.26 -3.15 20.55
C GLY A 114 12.79 -3.81 19.25
N GLY A 115 13.11 -5.07 18.99
CA GLY A 115 12.74 -5.79 17.76
C GLY A 115 11.23 -5.85 17.52
N MET A 116 10.42 -6.00 18.58
CA MET A 116 8.95 -5.99 18.48
C MET A 116 8.34 -4.62 18.13
N LYS A 117 9.15 -3.54 18.16
CA LYS A 117 8.73 -2.18 17.78
C LYS A 117 9.09 -1.82 16.33
N ARG A 118 9.75 -2.71 15.60
CA ARG A 118 10.09 -2.49 14.19
C ARG A 118 8.82 -2.27 13.36
N THR A 119 8.89 -1.29 12.47
CA THR A 119 7.87 -0.92 11.50
C THR A 119 8.09 -1.64 10.17
N LEU A 120 7.11 -1.57 9.27
CA LEU A 120 7.28 -2.07 7.91
C LEU A 120 8.41 -1.30 7.18
N ASP A 121 8.44 0.02 7.37
CA ASP A 121 9.44 0.93 6.81
C ASP A 121 10.87 0.58 7.24
N ASP A 122 11.07 0.14 8.49
CA ASP A 122 12.37 -0.34 8.97
C ASP A 122 12.87 -1.53 8.13
N HIS A 123 11.99 -2.45 7.73
CA HIS A 123 12.36 -3.62 6.92
C HIS A 123 12.64 -3.25 5.46
N VAL A 124 11.90 -2.29 4.91
CA VAL A 124 12.19 -1.75 3.57
C VAL A 124 13.53 -1.00 3.58
N ARG A 125 13.82 -0.19 4.62
CA ARG A 125 15.11 0.47 4.81
C ARG A 125 16.26 -0.52 4.99
N ALA A 126 16.04 -1.63 5.68
CA ALA A 126 17.04 -2.67 5.80
C ALA A 126 17.36 -3.33 4.44
N CYS A 127 16.35 -3.56 3.59
CA CYS A 127 16.58 -4.04 2.23
C CYS A 127 17.31 -3.00 1.37
N ASP A 128 16.93 -1.72 1.46
CA ASP A 128 17.57 -0.59 0.79
C ASP A 128 19.07 -0.48 1.15
N ASP A 129 19.39 -0.50 2.44
CA ASP A 129 20.77 -0.48 2.95
C ASP A 129 21.55 -1.73 2.52
N ALA A 130 20.94 -2.91 2.57
CA ALA A 130 21.58 -4.15 2.10
C ALA A 130 21.89 -4.11 0.60
N ILE A 131 20.97 -3.61 -0.25
CA ILE A 131 21.20 -3.42 -1.69
C ILE A 131 22.41 -2.50 -1.89
N GLN A 132 22.46 -1.37 -1.19
CA GLN A 132 23.57 -0.44 -1.30
C GLN A 132 24.90 -1.07 -0.90
N ARG A 133 24.95 -1.81 0.21
CA ARG A 133 26.17 -2.50 0.68
C ARG A 133 26.66 -3.57 -0.29
N VAL A 134 25.75 -4.35 -0.87
CA VAL A 134 26.11 -5.35 -1.88
C VAL A 134 26.66 -4.68 -3.14
N ARG A 135 25.99 -3.60 -3.60
CA ARG A 135 26.47 -2.80 -4.72
C ARG A 135 27.86 -2.22 -4.47
N ASP A 136 28.10 -1.64 -3.30
CA ASP A 136 29.40 -1.08 -2.92
C ASP A 136 30.50 -2.16 -2.82
N ALA A 137 30.14 -3.37 -2.37
CA ALA A 137 31.08 -4.49 -2.24
C ALA A 137 31.42 -5.17 -3.57
N CYS A 138 30.51 -5.13 -4.55
CA CYS A 138 30.64 -5.82 -5.84
C CYS A 138 30.89 -4.86 -7.02
N ASP A 139 30.73 -3.55 -6.84
CA ASP A 139 30.76 -2.51 -7.89
C ASP A 139 29.82 -2.83 -9.07
N ARG A 140 28.66 -3.42 -8.77
CA ARG A 140 27.67 -3.88 -9.76
C ARG A 140 26.25 -3.71 -9.24
N ASP A 141 25.32 -3.54 -10.17
CA ASP A 141 23.89 -3.58 -9.86
C ASP A 141 23.48 -4.98 -9.37
N VAL A 142 22.50 -5.03 -8.46
CA VAL A 142 22.16 -6.24 -7.70
C VAL A 142 20.93 -6.92 -8.28
N HIS A 143 20.95 -8.24 -8.44
CA HIS A 143 19.71 -9.00 -8.61
C HIS A 143 19.06 -9.23 -7.26
N LEU A 144 17.79 -8.86 -7.13
CA LEU A 144 17.07 -8.93 -5.88
C LEU A 144 16.04 -10.05 -5.93
N ALA A 145 16.18 -11.07 -5.08
CA ALA A 145 15.32 -12.26 -5.10
C ALA A 145 14.59 -12.49 -3.78
N GLY A 146 13.26 -12.61 -3.82
CA GLY A 146 12.45 -12.70 -2.60
C GLY A 146 11.31 -13.70 -2.68
N TYR A 147 11.16 -14.49 -1.61
CA TYR A 147 10.10 -15.49 -1.47
C TYR A 147 8.89 -14.94 -0.71
N SER A 148 7.69 -15.09 -1.26
CA SER A 148 6.44 -14.70 -0.60
C SER A 148 6.47 -13.22 -0.18
N GLN A 149 6.28 -12.92 1.11
CA GLN A 149 6.45 -11.58 1.68
C GLN A 149 7.85 -10.98 1.42
N GLY A 150 8.90 -11.81 1.36
CA GLY A 150 10.24 -11.38 0.96
C GLY A 150 10.25 -10.71 -0.42
N GLY A 151 9.52 -11.27 -1.38
CA GLY A 151 9.36 -10.64 -2.71
C GLY A 151 8.49 -9.38 -2.69
N MET A 152 7.55 -9.27 -1.75
CA MET A 152 6.84 -8.00 -1.51
C MET A 152 7.83 -6.93 -1.02
N PHE A 153 8.79 -7.26 -0.15
CA PHE A 153 9.86 -6.33 0.23
C PHE A 153 10.77 -5.99 -0.94
N CYS A 154 11.07 -6.94 -1.83
CA CYS A 154 11.81 -6.65 -3.06
C CYS A 154 11.10 -5.58 -3.90
N TYR A 155 9.80 -5.72 -4.12
CA TYR A 155 9.01 -4.72 -4.85
C TYR A 155 9.00 -3.35 -4.14
N GLN A 156 8.79 -3.33 -2.83
CA GLN A 156 8.77 -2.10 -2.04
C GLN A 156 10.12 -1.38 -2.03
N ALA A 157 11.22 -2.11 -1.77
CA ALA A 157 12.56 -1.54 -1.75
C ALA A 157 12.99 -1.05 -3.14
N ALA A 158 12.70 -1.82 -4.19
CA ALA A 158 12.95 -1.39 -5.56
C ALA A 158 12.15 -0.13 -5.92
N ALA A 159 10.87 -0.06 -5.59
CA ALA A 159 10.05 1.11 -5.86
C ALA A 159 10.50 2.34 -5.03
N TYR A 160 10.88 2.14 -3.76
CA TYR A 160 11.45 3.18 -2.91
C TYR A 160 12.73 3.78 -3.49
N ARG A 161 13.58 2.94 -4.10
CA ARG A 161 14.81 3.32 -4.82
C ARG A 161 14.57 3.79 -6.24
N ARG A 162 13.34 3.69 -6.77
CA ARG A 162 13.03 3.82 -8.20
C ARG A 162 13.99 2.99 -9.06
N THR A 163 14.20 1.74 -8.64
CA THR A 163 15.06 0.75 -9.27
C THR A 163 16.57 1.06 -9.24
N GLU A 164 17.02 2.17 -8.64
CA GLU A 164 18.45 2.51 -8.64
C GLU A 164 19.33 1.42 -7.99
N GLY A 165 20.35 0.96 -8.72
CA GLY A 165 21.29 -0.06 -8.25
C GLY A 165 20.79 -1.51 -8.39
N LEU A 166 19.72 -1.74 -9.16
CA LEU A 166 19.13 -3.07 -9.36
C LEU A 166 19.21 -3.52 -10.82
N ALA A 167 19.75 -4.72 -11.04
CA ALA A 167 19.80 -5.36 -12.34
C ALA A 167 18.46 -6.01 -12.71
N SER A 168 17.84 -6.75 -11.77
CA SER A 168 16.49 -7.29 -11.92
C SER A 168 15.85 -7.64 -10.58
N ILE A 169 14.52 -7.83 -10.58
CA ILE A 169 13.77 -8.38 -9.45
C ILE A 169 13.30 -9.79 -9.78
N ILE A 170 13.42 -10.72 -8.83
CA ILE A 170 12.98 -12.12 -8.96
C ILE A 170 12.09 -12.47 -7.77
N THR A 171 10.84 -12.87 -7.99
CA THR A 171 9.93 -13.21 -6.88
C THR A 171 9.32 -14.59 -6.99
N PHE A 172 9.01 -15.19 -5.84
CA PHE A 172 8.45 -16.54 -5.77
C PHE A 172 7.13 -16.53 -5.00
N GLY A 173 6.00 -16.59 -5.72
CA GLY A 173 4.67 -16.60 -5.11
C GLY A 173 4.39 -15.35 -4.27
N SER A 174 4.82 -14.17 -4.73
CA SER A 174 4.68 -12.91 -4.01
C SER A 174 3.42 -12.17 -4.46
N PRO A 175 2.36 -12.11 -3.62
CA PRO A 175 1.09 -11.51 -4.03
C PRO A 175 1.19 -9.98 -4.11
N VAL A 176 0.58 -9.39 -5.14
CA VAL A 176 0.43 -7.94 -5.33
C VAL A 176 -1.00 -7.47 -5.06
N ASP A 177 -1.99 -8.25 -5.47
CA ASP A 177 -3.41 -7.96 -5.22
C ASP A 177 -4.01 -8.99 -4.27
N ILE A 178 -4.06 -8.67 -2.97
CA ILE A 178 -4.47 -9.60 -1.92
C ILE A 178 -5.97 -9.91 -2.00
N ARG A 179 -6.78 -9.01 -2.58
CA ARG A 179 -8.22 -9.25 -2.76
C ARG A 179 -8.50 -10.46 -3.66
N LYS A 180 -7.59 -10.77 -4.59
CA LYS A 180 -7.66 -11.94 -5.49
C LYS A 180 -7.26 -13.26 -4.84
N ASN A 181 -6.91 -13.29 -3.55
CA ASN A 181 -6.63 -14.52 -2.81
C ASN A 181 -7.90 -15.23 -2.26
N THR A 182 -9.11 -14.67 -2.42
CA THR A 182 -10.33 -15.27 -1.87
C THR A 182 -10.76 -16.56 -2.59
N PRO A 183 -11.31 -17.59 -1.90
CA PRO A 183 -11.78 -18.86 -2.49
C PRO A 183 -12.97 -18.75 -3.45
N VAL A 184 -13.74 -17.66 -3.34
CA VAL A 184 -14.93 -17.41 -4.13
C VAL A 184 -14.63 -16.23 -5.05
N PRO A 185 -14.96 -16.28 -6.36
CA PRO A 185 -15.00 -15.09 -7.19
C PRO A 185 -16.05 -14.16 -6.56
N MET A 186 -15.55 -13.17 -5.83
CA MET A 186 -16.33 -12.18 -5.12
C MET A 186 -16.05 -10.84 -5.79
N SER A 187 -17.07 -10.00 -5.94
CA SER A 187 -16.85 -8.63 -6.41
C SER A 187 -15.90 -7.89 -5.45
N ASP A 188 -15.15 -6.91 -5.96
CA ASP A 188 -14.14 -6.16 -5.19
C ASP A 188 -14.67 -5.65 -3.83
N GLN A 189 -15.96 -5.30 -3.78
CA GLN A 189 -16.68 -4.80 -2.61
C GLN A 189 -16.93 -5.88 -1.52
N VAL A 190 -17.04 -7.17 -1.87
CA VAL A 190 -17.26 -8.26 -0.91
C VAL A 190 -15.95 -8.73 -0.29
N ALA A 191 -14.85 -8.69 -1.05
CA ALA A 191 -13.50 -8.92 -0.53
C ALA A 191 -13.11 -7.84 0.48
N GLU A 192 -13.40 -6.57 0.20
CA GLU A 192 -13.22 -5.44 1.12
C GLU A 192 -13.96 -5.65 2.46
N LYS A 193 -15.15 -6.24 2.44
CA LYS A 193 -15.92 -6.56 3.65
C LYS A 193 -15.36 -7.69 4.51
N LEU A 194 -14.94 -8.80 3.90
CA LEU A 194 -14.30 -9.90 4.64
C LEU A 194 -13.03 -9.40 5.35
N ILE A 195 -12.28 -8.56 4.66
CA ILE A 195 -11.06 -7.93 5.15
C ILE A 195 -11.35 -6.86 6.22
N GLY A 196 -12.36 -6.00 6.02
CA GLY A 196 -12.79 -4.98 6.99
C GLY A 196 -13.48 -5.55 8.24
N GLY A 197 -14.16 -6.69 8.10
CA GLY A 197 -14.65 -7.51 9.21
C GLY A 197 -13.51 -8.12 10.00
N LEU A 198 -12.50 -8.66 9.30
CA LEU A 198 -11.24 -9.11 9.89
C LEU A 198 -10.60 -7.98 10.69
N ARG A 199 -10.45 -6.77 10.10
CA ARG A 199 -9.90 -5.57 10.76
C ARG A 199 -10.59 -5.28 12.09
N THR A 200 -11.93 -5.33 12.15
CA THR A 200 -12.66 -5.03 13.39
C THR A 200 -12.50 -6.12 14.47
N VAL A 201 -12.36 -7.38 14.06
CA VAL A 201 -12.10 -8.53 14.95
C VAL A 201 -10.63 -8.57 15.42
N ILE A 202 -9.72 -8.08 14.59
CA ILE A 202 -8.27 -8.08 14.77
C ILE A 202 -7.80 -6.85 15.56
N GLU A 203 -8.35 -5.65 15.31
CA GLU A 203 -7.95 -4.38 15.94
C GLU A 203 -8.14 -4.36 17.46
N ARG A 204 -9.22 -4.97 17.98
CA ARG A 204 -9.47 -5.01 19.43
C ARG A 204 -8.37 -5.73 20.21
N PRO A 205 -7.97 -6.97 19.87
CA PRO A 205 -6.83 -7.63 20.50
C PRO A 205 -5.47 -7.06 20.06
N LEU A 206 -5.30 -6.59 18.82
CA LEU A 206 -3.99 -6.07 18.36
C LEU A 206 -3.59 -4.74 18.98
N ASN A 207 -4.54 -3.87 19.36
CA ASN A 207 -4.22 -2.64 20.09
C ASN A 207 -3.64 -2.91 21.49
N GLU A 208 -3.92 -4.08 22.07
CA GLU A 208 -3.43 -4.52 23.39
C GLU A 208 -2.21 -5.47 23.32
N LEU A 209 -1.85 -5.97 22.13
CA LEU A 209 -0.74 -6.91 21.91
C LEU A 209 0.47 -6.21 21.24
N GLU A 210 1.68 -6.45 21.77
CA GLU A 210 2.93 -5.92 21.21
C GLU A 210 3.32 -6.54 19.84
N GLY A 211 2.61 -7.57 19.38
CA GLY A 211 2.79 -8.24 18.08
C GLY A 211 2.19 -9.64 18.04
N LEU A 212 2.44 -10.41 16.98
CA LEU A 212 2.05 -11.84 16.90
C LEU A 212 3.24 -12.74 17.28
N PRO A 213 3.17 -13.47 18.42
CA PRO A 213 4.18 -14.48 18.77
C PRO A 213 4.29 -15.58 17.71
N GLY A 214 5.52 -16.06 17.43
CA GLY A 214 5.78 -17.08 16.39
C GLY A 214 4.96 -18.38 16.51
N PHE A 215 4.54 -18.75 17.72
CA PHE A 215 3.63 -19.89 17.94
C PHE A 215 2.23 -19.67 17.35
N LEU A 216 1.63 -18.48 17.51
CA LEU A 216 0.31 -18.15 16.94
C LEU A 216 0.37 -18.05 15.41
N THR A 217 1.48 -17.53 14.89
CA THR A 217 1.80 -17.51 13.46
C THR A 217 1.83 -18.92 12.86
N SER A 218 2.46 -19.87 13.57
CA SER A 218 2.51 -21.28 13.15
C SER A 218 1.13 -21.95 13.17
N ILE A 219 0.25 -21.58 14.12
CA ILE A 219 -1.13 -22.08 14.19
C ILE A 219 -1.96 -21.54 13.02
N GLY A 220 -1.84 -20.24 12.71
CA GLY A 220 -2.50 -19.63 11.55
C GLY A 220 -2.12 -20.32 10.24
N PHE A 221 -0.83 -20.58 10.02
CA PHE A 221 -0.35 -21.29 8.83
C PHE A 221 -0.87 -22.73 8.73
N LYS A 222 -0.95 -23.46 9.86
CA LYS A 222 -1.49 -24.83 9.92
C LYS A 222 -3.00 -24.90 9.63
N MET A 223 -3.75 -23.86 10.01
CA MET A 223 -5.19 -23.77 9.74
C MET A 223 -5.52 -23.50 8.27
N VAL A 224 -4.59 -22.93 7.48
CA VAL A 224 -4.80 -22.68 6.04
C VAL A 224 -4.74 -23.95 5.20
N SER A 225 -4.11 -25.05 5.67
CA SER A 225 -4.19 -26.36 4.97
C SER A 225 -4.28 -27.58 5.91
N PRO A 226 -5.43 -27.79 6.60
CA PRO A 226 -5.59 -28.87 7.59
C PRO A 226 -5.38 -30.27 6.99
N LYS A 227 -5.80 -30.45 5.72
CA LYS A 227 -5.72 -31.72 4.99
C LYS A 227 -4.28 -32.12 4.66
N LYS A 228 -3.40 -31.14 4.35
CA LYS A 228 -1.98 -31.39 4.04
C LYS A 228 -1.16 -31.71 5.30
N GLU A 229 -1.48 -31.10 6.45
CA GLU A 229 -0.91 -31.43 7.76
C GLU A 229 -1.26 -32.87 8.18
N LEU A 230 -2.53 -33.25 8.08
CA LEU A 230 -2.97 -34.61 8.42
C LEU A 230 -2.30 -35.67 7.51
N GLN A 231 -2.17 -35.39 6.22
CA GLN A 231 -1.45 -36.26 5.28
C GLN A 231 0.04 -36.39 5.64
N GLN A 232 0.70 -35.30 6.05
CA GLN A 232 2.10 -35.33 6.48
C GLN A 232 2.30 -36.15 7.76
N VAL A 233 1.37 -36.07 8.71
CA VAL A 233 1.39 -36.89 9.93
C VAL A 233 1.20 -38.37 9.60
N VAL A 234 0.24 -38.71 8.72
CA VAL A 234 -0.01 -40.09 8.27
C VAL A 234 1.21 -40.65 7.51
N ASP A 235 1.78 -39.87 6.60
CA ASP A 235 2.99 -40.24 5.84
C ASP A 235 4.22 -40.43 6.76
N PHE A 236 4.35 -39.61 7.81
CA PHE A 236 5.41 -39.71 8.79
C PHE A 236 5.29 -41.02 9.59
N VAL A 237 4.08 -41.35 10.07
CA VAL A 237 3.82 -42.61 10.79
C VAL A 237 4.07 -43.82 9.89
N ALA A 238 3.68 -43.74 8.62
CA ALA A 238 3.92 -44.81 7.64
C ALA A 238 5.42 -45.06 7.38
N LYS A 239 6.28 -44.03 7.50
CA LYS A 239 7.72 -44.10 7.18
C LYS A 239 8.65 -44.17 8.40
N LEU A 240 8.12 -44.32 9.62
CA LEU A 240 8.89 -44.45 10.87
C LEU A 240 10.01 -45.52 10.81
N HIS A 241 9.87 -46.52 9.95
CA HIS A 241 10.80 -47.63 9.78
C HIS A 241 11.99 -47.35 8.84
N ASP A 242 11.96 -46.24 8.08
CA ASP A 242 12.93 -45.86 7.06
C ASP A 242 13.71 -44.60 7.49
N ARG A 243 14.89 -44.82 8.06
CA ARG A 243 15.72 -43.74 8.61
C ARG A 243 16.15 -42.72 7.55
N GLN A 244 16.55 -43.16 6.35
CA GLN A 244 16.98 -42.23 5.29
C GLN A 244 15.81 -41.36 4.80
N ALA A 245 14.60 -41.91 4.70
CA ALA A 245 13.43 -41.13 4.31
C ALA A 245 12.99 -40.14 5.40
N LEU A 246 13.20 -40.47 6.68
CA LEU A 246 12.94 -39.59 7.81
C LEU A 246 13.98 -38.46 7.89
N GLU A 247 15.28 -38.77 7.76
CA GLU A 247 16.37 -37.79 7.76
C GLU A 247 16.18 -36.75 6.64
N LYS A 248 15.82 -37.18 5.42
CA LYS A 248 15.53 -36.26 4.29
C LYS A 248 14.31 -35.35 4.49
N ARG A 249 13.36 -35.75 5.35
CA ARG A 249 12.10 -35.01 5.60
C ARG A 249 12.08 -34.29 6.93
N GLU A 250 13.03 -34.59 7.82
CA GLU A 250 13.09 -34.06 9.17
C GLU A 250 13.24 -32.54 9.18
N THR A 251 14.19 -32.01 8.41
CA THR A 251 14.45 -30.57 8.40
C THR A 251 13.24 -29.79 7.93
N ARG A 252 12.58 -30.25 6.86
CA ARG A 252 11.31 -29.69 6.37
C ARG A 252 10.19 -29.80 7.42
N ARG A 253 10.10 -30.91 8.14
CA ARG A 253 9.09 -31.14 9.19
C ARG A 253 9.31 -30.24 10.41
N ARG A 254 10.56 -30.07 10.88
CA ARG A 254 10.87 -29.23 12.05
C ARG A 254 10.70 -27.75 11.73
N PHE A 255 11.11 -27.35 10.53
CA PHE A 255 10.87 -26.02 10.00
C PHE A 255 9.36 -25.68 9.99
N LEU A 256 8.52 -26.55 9.42
CA LEU A 256 7.05 -26.41 9.45
C LEU A 256 6.43 -26.66 10.83
N GLY A 257 7.14 -27.36 11.71
CA GLY A 257 6.72 -27.73 13.06
C GLY A 257 6.81 -26.61 14.09
N GLY A 258 7.43 -25.47 13.74
CA GLY A 258 7.51 -24.27 14.57
C GLY A 258 8.90 -23.62 14.59
N GLU A 259 9.97 -24.36 14.31
CA GLU A 259 11.35 -23.84 14.36
C GLU A 259 11.70 -22.90 13.19
N GLY A 260 10.91 -22.94 12.12
CA GLY A 260 11.07 -22.07 10.97
C GLY A 260 10.35 -20.73 11.10
N PHE A 261 9.61 -20.46 12.18
CA PHE A 261 8.79 -19.25 12.34
C PHE A 261 9.34 -18.32 13.42
N VAL A 262 9.32 -17.01 13.15
CA VAL A 262 9.69 -15.95 14.09
C VAL A 262 8.50 -15.03 14.39
N ALA A 263 8.59 -14.23 15.47
CA ALA A 263 7.50 -13.30 15.80
C ALA A 263 7.37 -12.17 14.78
N TRP A 264 6.18 -11.60 14.67
CA TRP A 264 5.91 -10.44 13.83
C TRP A 264 5.80 -9.18 14.69
N PRO A 265 6.65 -8.16 14.48
CA PRO A 265 6.54 -6.87 15.16
C PRO A 265 5.14 -6.25 14.97
N GLY A 266 4.52 -5.80 16.07
CA GLY A 266 3.15 -5.26 16.06
C GLY A 266 2.96 -4.11 15.06
N PRO A 267 3.81 -3.07 15.05
CA PRO A 267 3.69 -1.97 14.10
C PRO A 267 3.78 -2.41 12.64
N ALA A 268 4.75 -3.26 12.30
CA ALA A 268 4.90 -3.79 10.93
C ALA A 268 3.67 -4.60 10.47
N LEU A 269 3.08 -5.40 11.36
CA LEU A 269 1.88 -6.18 11.06
C LEU A 269 0.66 -5.28 10.83
N ARG A 270 0.46 -4.25 11.66
CA ARG A 270 -0.65 -3.30 11.50
C ARG A 270 -0.57 -2.58 10.15
N THR A 271 0.60 -2.00 9.83
CA THR A 271 0.81 -1.36 8.53
C THR A 271 0.60 -2.32 7.36
N PHE A 272 1.08 -3.56 7.48
CA PHE A 272 0.87 -4.58 6.44
C PHE A 272 -0.62 -4.88 6.21
N ILE A 273 -1.40 -5.03 7.28
CA ILE A 273 -2.85 -5.25 7.20
C ILE A 273 -3.52 -4.03 6.58
N ASP A 274 -3.28 -2.84 7.11
CA ASP A 274 -3.98 -1.64 6.69
C ASP A 274 -3.65 -1.25 5.25
N GLU A 275 -2.38 -1.21 4.88
CA GLU A 275 -1.95 -0.74 3.56
C GLU A 275 -2.13 -1.79 2.47
N PHE A 276 -1.82 -3.07 2.74
CA PHE A 276 -1.75 -4.08 1.67
C PHE A 276 -2.89 -5.07 1.67
N ILE A 277 -3.50 -5.37 2.83
CA ILE A 277 -4.68 -6.24 2.87
C ILE A 277 -5.94 -5.40 2.69
N VAL A 278 -6.16 -4.40 3.55
CA VAL A 278 -7.38 -3.59 3.58
C VAL A 278 -7.42 -2.62 2.40
N ALA A 279 -6.38 -1.80 2.23
CA ALA A 279 -6.36 -0.78 1.18
C ALA A 279 -5.76 -1.27 -0.15
N ASN A 280 -5.19 -2.48 -0.19
CA ASN A 280 -4.61 -3.12 -1.38
C ASN A 280 -3.62 -2.24 -2.16
N ARG A 281 -2.84 -1.41 -1.44
CA ARG A 281 -2.02 -0.34 -2.01
C ARG A 281 -0.80 -0.81 -2.78
N MET A 282 -0.40 -2.08 -2.65
CA MET A 282 0.60 -2.62 -3.58
C MET A 282 0.08 -2.67 -5.02
N ALA A 283 -1.21 -2.98 -5.21
CA ALA A 283 -1.84 -3.02 -6.53
C ALA A 283 -2.35 -1.64 -6.97
N SER A 284 -3.03 -0.91 -6.08
CA SER A 284 -3.63 0.40 -6.40
C SER A 284 -2.62 1.55 -6.41
N GLY A 285 -1.47 1.37 -5.75
CA GLY A 285 -0.43 2.38 -5.59
C GLY A 285 -0.64 3.27 -4.36
N GLY A 286 0.31 4.18 -4.14
CA GLY A 286 0.22 5.16 -3.07
C GLY A 286 0.55 4.65 -1.68
N PHE A 287 1.23 3.52 -1.50
CA PHE A 287 1.71 3.16 -0.17
C PHE A 287 2.84 4.11 0.27
N VAL A 288 3.03 4.24 1.58
CA VAL A 288 3.98 5.20 2.16
C VAL A 288 5.12 4.45 2.83
N ILE A 289 6.36 4.83 2.50
CA ILE A 289 7.59 4.36 3.13
C ILE A 289 8.44 5.58 3.50
N ASP A 290 8.79 5.73 4.78
CA ASP A 290 9.59 6.83 5.33
C ASP A 290 9.04 8.23 4.95
N GLY A 291 7.71 8.36 5.01
CA GLY A 291 7.01 9.58 4.61
C GLY A 291 7.09 9.91 3.11
N ARG A 292 7.53 8.96 2.27
CA ARG A 292 7.54 9.06 0.80
C ARG A 292 6.43 8.20 0.21
N THR A 293 5.70 8.75 -0.75
CA THR A 293 4.72 7.99 -1.52
C THR A 293 5.41 7.17 -2.60
N VAL A 294 5.12 5.87 -2.62
CA VAL A 294 5.72 4.87 -3.50
C VAL A 294 4.62 4.12 -4.26
N THR A 295 4.91 3.71 -5.49
CA THR A 295 4.03 2.88 -6.33
C THR A 295 4.84 1.86 -7.11
N LEU A 296 4.25 0.70 -7.44
CA LEU A 296 4.94 -0.28 -8.29
C LEU A 296 5.11 0.20 -9.74
N ALA A 297 4.40 1.26 -10.14
CA ALA A 297 4.66 1.93 -11.41
C ALA A 297 6.04 2.62 -11.47
N ASP A 298 6.71 2.82 -10.34
CA ASP A 298 8.09 3.34 -10.27
C ASP A 298 9.14 2.27 -10.63
N LEU A 299 8.75 1.01 -10.82
CA LEU A 299 9.65 -0.08 -11.22
C LEU A 299 9.95 -0.02 -12.72
N THR A 300 11.24 -0.02 -13.06
CA THR A 300 11.71 0.04 -14.47
C THR A 300 12.70 -1.06 -14.86
N CYS A 301 13.26 -1.80 -13.89
CA CYS A 301 14.14 -2.94 -14.18
C CYS A 301 13.32 -4.15 -14.64
N PRO A 302 13.93 -5.10 -15.35
CA PRO A 302 13.33 -6.40 -15.62
C PRO A 302 12.83 -7.09 -14.33
N ILE A 303 11.63 -7.67 -14.39
CA ILE A 303 11.01 -8.41 -13.30
C ILE A 303 10.68 -9.82 -13.78
N HIS A 304 11.19 -10.80 -13.06
CA HIS A 304 10.77 -12.18 -13.20
C HIS A 304 9.97 -12.62 -11.97
N PHE A 305 8.82 -13.27 -12.17
CA PHE A 305 8.04 -13.82 -11.07
C PHE A 305 7.59 -15.26 -11.34
N PHE A 306 7.68 -16.09 -10.30
CA PHE A 306 7.20 -17.46 -10.32
C PHE A 306 5.79 -17.56 -9.74
N VAL A 307 4.92 -18.28 -10.45
CA VAL A 307 3.55 -18.55 -10.03
C VAL A 307 3.38 -20.03 -9.68
N GLY A 308 2.95 -20.33 -8.45
CA GLY A 308 2.54 -21.67 -8.08
C GLY A 308 1.13 -21.95 -8.56
N LEU A 309 0.97 -22.76 -9.62
CA LEU A 309 -0.34 -23.08 -10.21
C LEU A 309 -1.27 -23.83 -9.25
N THR A 310 -0.72 -24.40 -8.17
CA THR A 310 -1.46 -25.11 -7.11
C THR A 310 -1.24 -24.47 -5.73
N ASP A 311 -0.92 -23.17 -5.72
CA ASP A 311 -0.69 -22.41 -4.50
C ASP A 311 -2.01 -21.89 -3.91
N ASP A 312 -2.28 -22.31 -2.66
CA ASP A 312 -3.47 -21.92 -1.90
C ASP A 312 -3.22 -20.68 -1.02
N ILE A 313 -1.96 -20.26 -0.85
CA ILE A 313 -1.54 -19.14 0.01
C ILE A 313 -1.44 -17.86 -0.81
N ALA A 314 -0.67 -17.91 -1.90
CA ALA A 314 -0.54 -16.82 -2.85
C ALA A 314 -1.10 -17.30 -4.19
N LYS A 315 -2.39 -17.09 -4.39
CA LYS A 315 -3.09 -17.57 -5.58
C LYS A 315 -2.50 -16.94 -6.84
N PRO A 316 -2.52 -17.66 -7.98
CA PRO A 316 -2.02 -17.14 -9.25
C PRO A 316 -2.53 -15.74 -9.61
N ALA A 317 -3.82 -15.48 -9.42
CA ALA A 317 -4.43 -14.17 -9.74
C ALA A 317 -3.87 -13.02 -8.88
N ALA A 318 -3.54 -13.26 -7.61
CA ALA A 318 -2.96 -12.27 -6.72
C ALA A 318 -1.50 -11.96 -7.07
N VAL A 319 -0.73 -12.99 -7.48
CA VAL A 319 0.67 -12.85 -7.90
C VAL A 319 0.77 -12.16 -9.27
N ARG A 320 -0.04 -12.59 -10.25
CA ARG A 320 -0.07 -12.02 -11.61
C ARG A 320 -0.44 -10.55 -11.66
N ALA A 321 -1.05 -10.01 -10.61
CA ALA A 321 -1.38 -8.59 -10.52
C ALA A 321 -0.15 -7.66 -10.65
N ILE A 322 1.08 -8.16 -10.47
CA ILE A 322 2.30 -7.41 -10.78
C ILE A 322 2.32 -6.89 -12.24
N THR A 323 1.79 -7.63 -13.20
CA THR A 323 1.68 -7.23 -14.63
C THR A 323 0.77 -6.01 -14.85
N GLY A 324 -0.12 -5.73 -13.89
CA GLY A 324 -0.98 -4.55 -13.90
C GLY A 324 -0.41 -3.38 -13.08
N ALA A 325 0.48 -3.67 -12.12
CA ALA A 325 1.01 -2.68 -11.19
C ALA A 325 2.37 -2.11 -11.66
N ALA A 326 3.25 -2.95 -12.21
CA ALA A 326 4.58 -2.58 -12.71
C ALA A 326 4.55 -2.24 -14.21
N LEU A 327 3.80 -1.19 -14.55
CA LEU A 327 3.49 -0.82 -15.94
C LEU A 327 4.70 -0.40 -16.80
N ASN A 328 5.81 -0.03 -16.15
CA ASN A 328 7.01 0.50 -16.81
C ASN A 328 8.18 -0.50 -16.82
N ALA A 329 7.95 -1.75 -16.41
CA ALA A 329 8.96 -2.81 -16.37
C ALA A 329 8.66 -3.91 -17.42
N ASP A 330 9.70 -4.60 -17.90
CA ASP A 330 9.53 -5.89 -18.59
C ASP A 330 9.24 -6.97 -17.53
N VAL A 331 7.99 -7.46 -17.48
CA VAL A 331 7.53 -8.40 -16.46
C VAL A 331 7.26 -9.77 -17.08
N ARG A 332 7.99 -10.80 -16.64
CA ARG A 332 7.88 -12.16 -17.18
C ARG A 332 7.50 -13.22 -16.15
N GLU A 333 6.50 -14.02 -16.49
CA GLU A 333 5.97 -15.10 -15.67
C GLU A 333 6.68 -16.44 -15.96
N VAL A 334 6.91 -17.24 -14.91
CA VAL A 334 7.03 -18.70 -15.05
C VAL A 334 6.05 -19.39 -14.11
N GLY A 335 5.11 -20.15 -14.68
CA GLY A 335 4.16 -20.98 -13.96
C GLY A 335 4.74 -22.35 -13.61
N LEU A 336 4.67 -22.75 -12.34
CA LEU A 336 5.12 -24.07 -11.86
C LEU A 336 3.95 -24.83 -11.22
N ARG A 337 3.79 -26.11 -11.54
CA ARG A 337 2.87 -27.02 -10.81
C ARG A 337 3.45 -27.38 -9.44
N ALA A 338 3.47 -26.40 -8.54
CA ALA A 338 3.94 -26.48 -7.17
C ALA A 338 3.00 -25.66 -6.25
N GLY A 339 2.98 -26.00 -4.95
CA GLY A 339 2.39 -25.14 -3.92
C GLY A 339 3.42 -24.15 -3.38
N HIS A 340 3.00 -23.23 -2.51
CA HIS A 340 3.82 -22.09 -2.04
C HIS A 340 5.28 -22.41 -1.71
N LEU A 341 5.53 -23.36 -0.81
CA LEU A 341 6.89 -23.74 -0.39
C LEU A 341 7.66 -24.45 -1.50
N GLY A 342 6.95 -25.16 -2.39
CA GLY A 342 7.53 -25.92 -3.48
C GLY A 342 8.15 -25.08 -4.58
N LEU A 343 7.90 -23.76 -4.59
CA LEU A 343 8.53 -22.81 -5.50
C LEU A 343 10.02 -22.64 -5.20
N VAL A 344 10.39 -22.58 -3.93
CA VAL A 344 11.78 -22.34 -3.49
C VAL A 344 12.47 -23.59 -2.97
N VAL A 345 11.71 -24.56 -2.47
CA VAL A 345 12.25 -25.74 -1.78
C VAL A 345 11.77 -27.03 -2.43
N GLY A 346 12.70 -27.95 -2.63
CA GLY A 346 12.43 -29.31 -3.05
C GLY A 346 13.06 -29.64 -4.40
N SER A 347 12.89 -30.90 -4.83
CA SER A 347 13.48 -31.38 -6.08
C SER A 347 13.02 -30.60 -7.31
N LYS A 348 11.75 -30.18 -7.35
CA LYS A 348 11.24 -29.32 -8.43
C LYS A 348 11.92 -27.95 -8.46
N ALA A 349 12.15 -27.33 -7.30
CA ALA A 349 12.83 -26.05 -7.22
C ALA A 349 14.27 -26.15 -7.73
N LEU A 350 15.00 -27.20 -7.36
CA LEU A 350 16.36 -27.46 -7.88
C LEU A 350 16.39 -27.81 -9.37
N ALA A 351 15.34 -28.46 -9.89
CA ALA A 351 15.28 -28.87 -11.28
C ALA A 351 14.79 -27.77 -12.23
N GLN A 352 14.01 -26.79 -11.74
CA GLN A 352 13.34 -25.79 -12.59
C GLN A 352 13.55 -24.36 -12.08
N THR A 353 13.20 -24.08 -10.82
CA THR A 353 13.28 -22.70 -10.27
C THR A 353 14.69 -22.14 -10.31
N TRP A 354 15.63 -22.74 -9.57
CA TRP A 354 16.99 -22.19 -9.43
C TRP A 354 17.81 -22.19 -10.72
N PRO A 355 17.69 -23.21 -11.62
CA PRO A 355 18.24 -23.11 -12.97
C PRO A 355 17.70 -21.89 -13.73
N THR A 356 16.38 -21.65 -13.69
CA THR A 356 15.74 -20.50 -14.35
C THR A 356 16.21 -19.17 -13.77
N VAL A 357 16.35 -19.08 -12.44
CA VAL A 357 16.93 -17.90 -11.76
C VAL A 357 18.33 -17.61 -12.30
N SER A 358 19.20 -18.61 -12.32
CA SER A 358 20.59 -18.42 -12.78
C SER A 358 20.68 -18.06 -14.26
N GLY A 359 19.80 -18.62 -15.10
CA GLY A 359 19.74 -18.30 -16.53
C GLY A 359 19.15 -16.92 -16.80
N TRP A 360 18.13 -16.52 -16.05
CA TRP A 360 17.55 -15.17 -16.11
C TRP A 360 18.58 -14.10 -15.78
N MET A 361 19.33 -14.27 -14.69
CA MET A 361 20.37 -13.32 -14.29
C MET A 361 21.43 -13.15 -15.38
N ARG A 362 21.92 -14.26 -15.94
CA ARG A 362 22.89 -14.22 -17.06
C ARG A 362 22.32 -13.46 -18.25
N TRP A 363 21.08 -13.75 -18.64
CA TRP A 363 20.43 -13.09 -19.78
C TRP A 363 20.28 -11.58 -19.57
N VAL A 364 19.84 -11.14 -18.39
CA VAL A 364 19.75 -9.71 -18.03
C VAL A 364 21.12 -9.02 -18.11
N ASP A 365 22.18 -9.70 -17.66
CA ASP A 365 23.55 -9.19 -17.71
C ASP A 365 24.21 -9.28 -19.11
N GLY A 366 23.42 -9.58 -20.15
CA GLY A 366 23.89 -9.65 -21.54
C GLY A 366 24.61 -10.96 -21.89
N GLY A 367 24.58 -11.96 -21.01
CA GLY A 367 25.16 -13.28 -21.21
C GLY A 367 24.12 -14.37 -21.49
N GLY A 368 24.22 -15.05 -22.64
CA GLY A 368 23.40 -16.24 -22.94
C GLY A 368 21.97 -15.93 -23.43
N GLU A 369 21.17 -16.99 -23.59
CA GLU A 369 19.78 -16.91 -24.09
C GLU A 369 18.76 -16.88 -22.95
N LEU A 370 17.56 -16.37 -23.23
CA LEU A 370 16.42 -16.46 -22.32
C LEU A 370 16.16 -17.94 -21.95
N PRO A 371 15.97 -18.28 -20.66
CA PRO A 371 15.80 -19.67 -20.23
C PRO A 371 14.66 -20.38 -20.98
N GLU A 372 14.87 -21.67 -21.28
CA GLU A 372 13.95 -22.50 -22.08
C GLU A 372 12.51 -22.48 -21.54
N LEU A 373 12.34 -22.51 -20.22
CA LEU A 373 11.03 -22.43 -19.56
C LEU A 373 10.21 -21.19 -19.94
N PHE A 374 10.85 -20.04 -20.21
CA PHE A 374 10.12 -18.88 -20.72
C PHE A 374 9.64 -19.11 -22.15
N ARG A 375 10.53 -19.62 -23.02
CA ARG A 375 10.21 -19.87 -24.43
C ARG A 375 9.11 -20.92 -24.59
N GLU A 376 9.14 -21.97 -23.78
CA GLU A 376 8.12 -23.02 -23.78
C GLU A 376 6.75 -22.49 -23.34
N GLN A 377 6.71 -21.63 -22.32
CA GLN A 377 5.45 -21.08 -21.80
C GLN A 377 4.91 -19.93 -22.66
N GLU A 378 5.78 -19.08 -23.23
CA GLU A 378 5.40 -18.06 -24.21
C GLU A 378 4.83 -18.72 -25.48
N ALA A 379 5.35 -19.87 -25.92
CA ALA A 379 4.81 -20.61 -27.05
C ALA A 379 3.49 -21.37 -26.75
N GLN A 380 3.16 -21.55 -25.47
CA GLN A 380 1.94 -22.21 -24.99
C GLN A 380 0.86 -21.23 -24.51
N ALA A 381 1.16 -19.93 -24.45
CA ALA A 381 0.16 -18.92 -24.10
C ALA A 381 -0.93 -18.87 -25.18
N PRO A 382 -2.23 -18.94 -24.84
CA PRO A 382 -3.27 -18.64 -25.80
C PRO A 382 -3.10 -17.19 -26.28
N ILE A 383 -3.21 -16.99 -27.59
CA ILE A 383 -3.36 -15.68 -28.22
C ILE A 383 -4.59 -15.02 -27.58
N ASP A 384 -4.48 -13.74 -27.22
CA ASP A 384 -5.50 -12.90 -26.59
C ASP A 384 -6.93 -13.24 -27.03
N ASP A 385 -7.83 -13.42 -26.06
CA ASP A 385 -9.20 -12.96 -26.22
C ASP A 385 -9.75 -12.41 -24.89
N ILE A 386 -10.31 -11.21 -25.04
CA ILE A 386 -11.05 -10.45 -24.05
C ILE A 386 -12.48 -11.00 -24.03
N ASP A 387 -12.98 -11.25 -22.83
CA ASP A 387 -14.37 -11.55 -22.46
C ASP A 387 -14.98 -12.92 -22.88
N ASP A 388 -15.79 -13.43 -21.95
CA ASP A 388 -16.70 -14.59 -22.03
C ASP A 388 -16.12 -15.97 -22.36
N VAL A 389 -15.69 -16.70 -21.33
CA VAL A 389 -15.60 -18.17 -21.43
C VAL A 389 -16.91 -18.79 -20.95
N ALA A 390 -17.71 -19.17 -21.94
CA ALA A 390 -18.82 -20.09 -21.84
C ALA A 390 -18.39 -21.41 -21.19
N PHE A 391 -19.21 -21.91 -20.27
CA PHE A 391 -19.14 -23.28 -19.79
C PHE A 391 -19.81 -24.19 -20.83
N ASP A 392 -19.07 -25.15 -21.38
CA ASP A 392 -19.60 -26.43 -21.88
C ASP A 392 -18.49 -27.48 -21.73
N GLU A 393 -18.72 -28.47 -20.87
CA GLU A 393 -19.13 -29.85 -21.18
C GLU A 393 -17.94 -30.83 -21.01
N LEU A 394 -17.97 -31.56 -19.89
CA LEU A 394 -17.24 -32.80 -19.70
C LEU A 394 -18.20 -33.81 -19.07
N ASP A 395 -18.74 -34.66 -19.94
CA ASP A 395 -19.46 -35.89 -19.64
C ASP A 395 -18.69 -36.76 -18.64
N LEU A 396 -19.19 -36.90 -17.42
CA LEU A 396 -18.91 -38.04 -16.54
C LEU A 396 -20.13 -38.31 -15.65
N ASP A 397 -20.86 -39.36 -16.02
CA ASP A 397 -21.93 -40.04 -15.29
C ASP A 397 -21.65 -40.20 -13.79
N VAL A 398 -22.40 -39.48 -12.96
CA VAL A 398 -22.72 -39.82 -11.56
C VAL A 398 -24.15 -39.37 -11.26
N GLU A 399 -25.11 -39.76 -12.10
CA GLU A 399 -26.53 -39.75 -11.76
C GLU A 399 -26.78 -40.79 -10.63
N ASP A 400 -27.67 -40.46 -9.69
CA ASP A 400 -28.23 -41.32 -8.62
C ASP A 400 -27.82 -41.06 -7.15
N PHE A 401 -27.09 -39.98 -6.80
CA PHE A 401 -26.98 -39.62 -5.37
C PHE A 401 -27.06 -38.13 -5.00
N TYR A 402 -27.29 -37.22 -5.95
CA TYR A 402 -27.28 -35.77 -5.69
C TYR A 402 -28.67 -35.08 -5.73
N ASP A 403 -29.67 -35.65 -6.39
CA ASP A 403 -30.90 -34.91 -6.75
C ASP A 403 -31.91 -34.63 -5.62
N PHE A 404 -31.67 -35.10 -4.40
CA PHE A 404 -32.57 -34.77 -3.27
C PHE A 404 -32.04 -33.62 -2.39
N ALA A 405 -30.81 -33.17 -2.58
CA ALA A 405 -30.19 -32.12 -1.77
C ALA A 405 -29.94 -30.80 -2.51
N THR A 406 -29.93 -30.81 -3.84
CA THR A 406 -29.63 -29.63 -4.68
C THR A 406 -30.83 -28.75 -4.97
N ASP A 407 -32.04 -29.30 -5.12
CA ASP A 407 -33.21 -28.48 -5.48
C ASP A 407 -33.64 -27.50 -4.37
N ALA A 408 -33.51 -27.92 -3.10
CA ALA A 408 -33.77 -27.02 -1.96
C ALA A 408 -32.69 -25.95 -1.78
N VAL A 409 -31.48 -26.17 -2.32
CA VAL A 409 -30.33 -25.25 -2.19
C VAL A 409 -30.27 -24.30 -3.39
N GLU A 410 -30.59 -24.75 -4.60
CA GLU A 410 -30.66 -23.87 -5.78
C GLU A 410 -31.76 -22.83 -5.67
N GLU A 411 -32.92 -23.18 -5.12
CA GLU A 411 -34.03 -22.25 -4.95
C GLU A 411 -33.72 -21.22 -3.84
N ALA A 412 -32.92 -21.60 -2.84
CA ALA A 412 -32.39 -20.69 -1.82
C ALA A 412 -31.28 -19.77 -2.36
N VAL A 413 -30.42 -20.26 -3.26
CA VAL A 413 -29.31 -19.50 -3.86
C VAL A 413 -29.80 -18.52 -4.92
N LYS A 414 -30.82 -18.88 -5.72
CA LYS A 414 -31.45 -17.97 -6.69
C LYS A 414 -32.20 -16.81 -6.03
N SER A 415 -32.65 -16.97 -4.77
CA SER A 415 -33.21 -15.92 -3.93
C SER A 415 -32.16 -14.95 -3.35
N LEU A 416 -30.93 -15.44 -3.09
CA LEU A 416 -29.82 -14.64 -2.51
C LEU A 416 -28.96 -13.91 -3.56
N GLY A 417 -28.91 -14.40 -4.80
CA GLY A 417 -28.06 -13.85 -5.87
C GLY A 417 -28.43 -12.43 -6.32
N ARG A 418 -29.70 -12.02 -6.21
CA ARG A 418 -30.14 -10.65 -6.55
C ARG A 418 -29.99 -9.64 -5.40
N VAL A 419 -29.56 -10.08 -4.21
CA VAL A 419 -29.50 -9.26 -2.99
C VAL A 419 -28.06 -8.97 -2.54
N SER A 420 -27.06 -9.65 -3.12
CA SER A 420 -25.65 -9.56 -2.68
C SER A 420 -24.97 -8.21 -2.98
N GLU A 421 -25.20 -7.62 -4.16
CA GLU A 421 -24.63 -6.31 -4.52
C GLU A 421 -25.21 -5.15 -3.70
N ASP A 422 -26.49 -5.26 -3.30
CA ASP A 422 -27.20 -4.26 -2.50
C ASP A 422 -26.86 -4.35 -1.00
N VAL A 423 -26.59 -5.54 -0.46
CA VAL A 423 -26.26 -5.71 0.98
C VAL A 423 -24.82 -5.24 1.28
N SER A 424 -23.88 -5.58 0.39
CA SER A 424 -22.84 -4.69 -0.16
C SER A 424 -22.73 -3.24 0.35
N SER A 425 -23.11 -2.37 -0.57
CA SER A 425 -23.23 -0.94 -0.38
C SER A 425 -24.10 -0.58 0.83
N ALA A 426 -25.14 -1.36 1.17
CA ALA A 426 -25.99 -1.04 2.31
C ALA A 426 -25.23 -1.05 3.64
N ILE A 427 -24.37 -2.03 3.93
CA ILE A 427 -23.64 -2.07 5.23
C ILE A 427 -22.60 -0.96 5.34
N ASP A 428 -21.84 -0.65 4.28
CA ASP A 428 -20.88 0.46 4.30
C ASP A 428 -21.60 1.82 4.33
N THR A 429 -22.76 1.89 3.67
CA THR A 429 -23.71 3.00 3.78
C THR A 429 -24.21 3.14 5.23
N LEU A 430 -24.54 2.04 5.91
CA LEU A 430 -24.95 2.04 7.32
C LEU A 430 -23.81 2.42 8.26
N ARG A 431 -22.57 1.94 8.01
CA ARG A 431 -21.41 2.15 8.89
C ARG A 431 -20.86 3.57 8.78
N TRP A 432 -20.69 4.08 7.56
CA TRP A 432 -20.02 5.36 7.31
C TRP A 432 -20.99 6.48 6.95
N GLN A 433 -22.00 6.20 6.12
CA GLN A 433 -22.84 7.26 5.56
C GLN A 433 -24.01 7.64 6.47
N LEU A 434 -24.64 6.70 7.18
CA LEU A 434 -25.71 7.01 8.12
C LEU A 434 -25.27 7.96 9.25
N PRO A 435 -24.12 7.77 9.92
CA PRO A 435 -23.65 8.74 10.91
C PRO A 435 -23.45 10.13 10.31
N ARG A 436 -22.92 10.22 9.07
CA ARG A 436 -22.70 11.48 8.36
C ARG A 436 -24.01 12.17 7.99
N LEU A 437 -24.99 11.45 7.46
CA LEU A 437 -26.33 11.95 7.16
C LEU A 437 -27.09 12.36 8.44
N SER A 438 -26.94 11.59 9.51
CA SER A 438 -27.48 11.93 10.84
C SER A 438 -26.87 13.21 11.38
N ARG A 439 -25.54 13.35 11.26
CA ARG A 439 -24.80 14.55 11.65
C ARG A 439 -25.25 15.76 10.82
N LEU A 440 -25.34 15.62 9.49
CA LEU A 440 -25.84 16.64 8.56
C LEU A 440 -27.21 17.19 9.00
N ARG A 441 -28.13 16.30 9.40
CA ARG A 441 -29.48 16.67 9.89
C ARG A 441 -29.46 17.36 11.26
N LYS A 442 -28.44 17.11 12.08
CA LYS A 442 -28.32 17.64 13.46
C LYS A 442 -27.59 18.97 13.56
N ILE A 443 -26.95 19.45 12.48
CA ILE A 443 -26.23 20.74 12.51
C ILE A 443 -27.23 21.89 12.72
N ARG A 444 -27.11 22.52 13.89
CA ARG A 444 -27.83 23.75 14.27
C ARG A 444 -26.87 24.93 14.21
N SER A 445 -27.38 26.15 14.33
CA SER A 445 -26.56 27.39 14.28
C SER A 445 -25.45 27.42 15.32
N ASP A 446 -25.70 26.89 16.51
CA ASP A 446 -24.80 26.88 17.67
C ASP A 446 -23.83 25.69 17.70
N THR A 447 -23.98 24.73 16.79
CA THR A 447 -23.12 23.54 16.71
C THR A 447 -21.67 23.94 16.44
N LEU A 448 -20.74 23.43 17.24
CA LEU A 448 -19.31 23.63 17.01
C LEU A 448 -18.85 22.78 15.84
N VAL A 449 -18.48 23.44 14.74
CA VAL A 449 -18.02 22.78 13.52
C VAL A 449 -17.20 23.79 12.72
N SER A 450 -16.06 23.36 12.23
CA SER A 450 -15.21 24.13 11.31
C SER A 450 -14.18 23.21 10.68
N LEU A 451 -13.51 23.66 9.62
CA LEU A 451 -12.44 22.88 8.99
C LEU A 451 -11.33 22.54 9.99
N GLY A 452 -10.88 23.53 10.76
CA GLY A 452 -9.86 23.34 11.79
C GLY A 452 -10.29 22.35 12.88
N ARG A 453 -11.56 22.37 13.29
CA ARG A 453 -12.10 21.44 14.29
C ARG A 453 -12.13 20.01 13.80
N GLU A 454 -12.58 19.78 12.56
CA GLU A 454 -12.60 18.42 11.99
C GLU A 454 -11.21 17.85 11.83
N LEU A 455 -10.23 18.68 11.44
CA LEU A 455 -8.84 18.25 11.34
C LEU A 455 -8.26 17.88 12.71
N ALA A 456 -8.47 18.71 13.74
CA ALA A 456 -8.06 18.40 15.10
C ALA A 456 -8.68 17.08 15.60
N GLN A 457 -9.99 16.90 15.40
CA GLN A 457 -10.68 15.68 15.80
C GLN A 457 -10.11 14.44 15.10
N LYS A 458 -9.78 14.53 13.80
CA LYS A 458 -9.15 13.41 13.09
C LYS A 458 -7.72 13.14 13.56
N ALA A 459 -6.96 14.17 13.91
CA ALA A 459 -5.64 14.00 14.50
C ALA A 459 -5.69 13.33 15.88
N GLU A 460 -6.75 13.55 16.66
CA GLU A 460 -6.98 12.83 17.92
C GLU A 460 -7.43 11.38 17.68
N GLU A 461 -8.32 11.14 16.72
CA GLU A 461 -8.90 9.82 16.43
C GLU A 461 -7.91 8.86 15.72
N MET A 462 -7.08 9.38 14.82
CA MET A 462 -6.23 8.61 13.91
C MET A 462 -4.90 9.34 13.62
N PRO A 463 -4.06 9.62 14.64
CA PRO A 463 -2.91 10.51 14.53
C PRO A 463 -1.90 10.09 13.46
N ASP A 464 -1.60 8.78 13.39
CA ASP A 464 -0.56 8.21 12.51
C ASP A 464 -1.07 7.93 11.10
N ALA A 465 -2.39 8.00 10.87
CA ALA A 465 -2.96 7.76 9.56
C ALA A 465 -2.53 8.87 8.59
N THR A 466 -2.20 8.48 7.37
CA THR A 466 -1.84 9.44 6.32
C THR A 466 -3.04 10.30 5.97
N PHE A 467 -2.91 11.61 6.14
CA PHE A 467 -3.93 12.56 5.69
C PHE A 467 -3.62 13.07 4.29
N PHE A 468 -2.37 13.51 4.07
CA PHE A 468 -2.06 14.38 2.94
C PHE A 468 -0.91 13.84 2.11
N LEU A 469 -1.05 13.88 0.78
CA LEU A 469 -0.03 13.49 -0.19
C LEU A 469 0.26 14.64 -1.14
N TRP A 470 1.54 15.01 -1.28
CA TRP A 470 1.95 16.06 -2.21
C TRP A 470 3.41 15.96 -2.58
N LYS A 471 3.70 16.07 -3.87
CA LYS A 471 5.05 15.95 -4.44
C LYS A 471 5.81 14.71 -3.95
N GLY A 472 5.10 13.59 -3.83
CA GLY A 472 5.65 12.31 -3.37
C GLY A 472 5.98 12.26 -1.87
N ARG A 473 5.49 13.21 -1.06
CA ARG A 473 5.58 13.18 0.40
C ARG A 473 4.21 12.89 1.00
N ALA A 474 4.21 12.15 2.09
CA ALA A 474 3.04 11.87 2.91
C ALA A 474 3.16 12.57 4.26
N PHE A 475 2.02 13.04 4.78
CA PHE A 475 1.91 13.68 6.09
C PHE A 475 0.72 13.06 6.83
N SER A 476 0.93 12.77 8.11
CA SER A 476 -0.13 12.22 8.96
C SER A 476 -1.13 13.30 9.36
N TYR A 477 -2.27 12.89 9.94
CA TYR A 477 -3.20 13.81 10.56
C TYR A 477 -2.55 14.61 11.70
N ALA A 478 -1.70 13.97 12.51
CA ALA A 478 -0.95 14.64 13.57
C ALA A 478 0.06 15.66 13.01
N ASP A 479 0.73 15.36 11.90
CA ASP A 479 1.64 16.31 11.25
C ASP A 479 0.91 17.57 10.79
N ALA A 480 -0.25 17.37 10.14
CA ALA A 480 -1.09 18.45 9.66
C ALA A 480 -1.62 19.31 10.82
N ASP A 481 -2.05 18.69 11.91
CA ASP A 481 -2.55 19.40 13.09
C ASP A 481 -1.47 20.22 13.80
N ARG A 482 -0.27 19.64 14.00
CA ARG A 482 0.89 20.37 14.53
C ARG A 482 1.26 21.58 13.67
N ARG A 483 1.18 21.45 12.34
CA ARG A 483 1.42 22.57 11.43
C ARG A 483 0.35 23.65 11.57
N VAL A 484 -0.92 23.28 11.78
CA VAL A 484 -1.99 24.25 12.05
C VAL A 484 -1.74 25.01 13.35
N ASP A 485 -1.33 24.33 14.42
CA ASP A 485 -1.00 24.98 15.70
C ASP A 485 0.17 25.95 15.58
N ALA A 486 1.22 25.57 14.84
CA ALA A 486 2.35 26.46 14.57
C ALA A 486 1.89 27.73 13.82
N ILE A 487 0.99 27.58 12.82
CA ILE A 487 0.44 28.72 12.09
C ILE A 487 -0.46 29.58 12.97
N VAL A 488 -1.30 29.00 13.84
CA VAL A 488 -2.12 29.77 14.80
C VAL A 488 -1.25 30.67 15.66
N ARG A 489 -0.14 30.14 16.18
CA ARG A 489 0.83 30.92 16.95
C ARG A 489 1.44 32.03 16.11
N GLY A 490 1.89 31.73 14.89
CA GLY A 490 2.37 32.75 13.95
C GLY A 490 1.33 33.84 13.67
N LEU A 491 0.06 33.48 13.52
CA LEU A 491 -1.05 34.43 13.30
C LEU A 491 -1.23 35.40 14.48
N PHE A 492 -1.13 34.90 15.72
CA PHE A 492 -1.18 35.77 16.90
C PHE A 492 0.04 36.70 16.98
N GLU A 493 1.24 36.20 16.69
CA GLU A 493 2.49 36.98 16.69
C GLU A 493 2.42 38.15 15.70
N ILE A 494 1.87 37.93 14.50
CA ILE A 494 1.71 38.98 13.48
C ILE A 494 0.47 39.87 13.70
N GLY A 495 -0.27 39.67 14.80
CA GLY A 495 -1.35 40.54 15.23
C GLY A 495 -2.74 40.22 14.67
N VAL A 496 -2.96 39.05 14.06
CA VAL A 496 -4.29 38.60 13.64
C VAL A 496 -5.16 38.30 14.87
N LYS A 497 -6.40 38.78 14.86
CA LYS A 497 -7.36 38.58 15.95
C LYS A 497 -8.57 37.74 15.50
N PRO A 498 -9.25 37.05 16.43
CA PRO A 498 -10.56 36.46 16.15
C PRO A 498 -11.52 37.47 15.51
N GLY A 499 -12.23 37.06 14.46
CA GLY A 499 -13.12 37.91 13.67
C GLY A 499 -12.44 38.74 12.58
N ASP A 500 -11.11 38.77 12.50
CA ASP A 500 -10.42 39.40 11.37
C ASP A 500 -10.62 38.61 10.08
N ARG A 501 -10.62 39.33 8.96
CA ARG A 501 -10.60 38.76 7.61
C ARG A 501 -9.19 38.78 7.07
N VAL A 502 -8.68 37.61 6.75
CA VAL A 502 -7.30 37.41 6.30
C VAL A 502 -7.32 36.90 4.87
N GLY A 503 -6.70 37.65 3.96
CA GLY A 503 -6.52 37.27 2.57
C GLY A 503 -5.52 36.12 2.46
N VAL A 504 -5.84 35.12 1.65
CA VAL A 504 -4.96 33.99 1.33
C VAL A 504 -4.72 34.00 -0.17
N LEU A 505 -3.52 34.39 -0.59
CA LEU A 505 -3.08 34.43 -1.99
C LEU A 505 -2.02 33.36 -2.24
N MET A 506 -2.48 32.14 -2.53
CA MET A 506 -1.61 30.98 -2.62
C MET A 506 -2.07 30.03 -3.74
N ARG A 507 -1.11 29.32 -4.33
CA ARG A 507 -1.39 28.12 -5.14
C ARG A 507 -1.79 26.95 -4.25
N SER A 508 -2.49 25.96 -4.82
CA SER A 508 -2.86 24.72 -4.13
C SER A 508 -1.62 23.98 -3.60
N ARG A 509 -1.51 23.89 -2.27
CA ARG A 509 -0.39 23.26 -1.55
C ARG A 509 -0.84 22.89 -0.13
N PRO A 510 -0.15 22.00 0.59
CA PRO A 510 -0.51 21.67 1.99
C PRO A 510 -0.66 22.90 2.88
N THR A 511 0.26 23.87 2.79
CA THR A 511 0.23 25.12 3.56
C THR A 511 -1.07 25.91 3.37
N TYR A 512 -1.68 25.87 2.18
CA TYR A 512 -2.97 26.52 1.91
C TYR A 512 -4.06 25.95 2.82
N LEU A 513 -4.13 24.62 2.94
CA LEU A 513 -5.10 23.97 3.80
C LEU A 513 -4.83 24.29 5.27
N SER A 514 -3.56 24.23 5.67
CA SER A 514 -3.16 24.52 7.05
C SER A 514 -3.49 25.96 7.46
N ILE A 515 -3.30 26.97 6.59
CA ILE A 515 -3.65 28.36 6.93
C ILE A 515 -5.16 28.56 7.03
N VAL A 516 -5.97 27.97 6.15
CA VAL A 516 -7.44 28.04 6.24
C VAL A 516 -7.93 27.35 7.52
N ALA A 517 -7.36 26.20 7.86
CA ALA A 517 -7.63 25.49 9.11
C ALA A 517 -7.26 26.34 10.34
N ALA A 518 -6.10 26.98 10.32
CA ALA A 518 -5.60 27.82 11.41
C ALA A 518 -6.50 29.06 11.64
N LEU A 519 -6.88 29.75 10.56
CA LEU A 519 -7.81 30.88 10.63
C LEU A 519 -9.14 30.45 11.25
N ASN A 520 -9.70 29.32 10.80
CA ASN A 520 -10.93 28.76 11.38
C ASN A 520 -10.76 28.33 12.84
N ARG A 521 -9.61 27.76 13.21
CA ARG A 521 -9.27 27.34 14.58
C ARG A 521 -9.21 28.54 15.53
N MET A 522 -8.81 29.72 15.06
CA MET A 522 -8.81 30.97 15.84
C MET A 522 -10.04 31.87 15.62
N ARG A 523 -11.06 31.40 14.88
CA ARG A 523 -12.28 32.16 14.53
C ARG A 523 -12.02 33.42 13.69
N ALA A 524 -10.94 33.45 12.93
CA ALA A 524 -10.73 34.39 11.84
C ALA A 524 -11.32 33.83 10.53
N THR A 525 -11.68 34.73 9.61
CA THR A 525 -12.30 34.37 8.33
C THR A 525 -11.25 34.40 7.22
N ALA A 526 -11.12 33.30 6.48
CA ALA A 526 -10.22 33.22 5.34
C ALA A 526 -10.88 33.83 4.09
N VAL A 527 -10.23 34.80 3.44
CA VAL A 527 -10.64 35.37 2.16
C VAL A 527 -9.79 34.74 1.06
N LEU A 528 -10.37 33.84 0.27
CA LEU A 528 -9.62 32.98 -0.65
C LEU A 528 -9.45 33.65 -2.01
N LEU A 529 -8.20 33.98 -2.36
CA LEU A 529 -7.86 34.76 -3.54
C LEU A 529 -7.19 33.88 -4.59
N SER A 530 -7.48 34.15 -5.87
CA SER A 530 -6.81 33.45 -6.97
C SER A 530 -5.46 34.11 -7.27
N PRO A 531 -4.35 33.34 -7.31
CA PRO A 531 -3.04 33.89 -7.69
C PRO A 531 -2.97 34.31 -9.16
N GLU A 532 -3.96 33.92 -9.98
CA GLU A 532 -4.03 34.28 -11.40
C GLU A 532 -4.69 35.65 -11.64
N MET A 533 -5.17 36.32 -10.57
CA MET A 533 -5.77 37.65 -10.69
C MET A 533 -4.73 38.69 -11.07
N LYS A 534 -5.08 39.54 -12.05
CA LYS A 534 -4.33 40.76 -12.35
C LYS A 534 -4.43 41.73 -11.17
N ARG A 535 -3.38 42.53 -10.95
CA ARG A 535 -3.26 43.51 -9.85
C ARG A 535 -4.54 44.30 -9.57
N ALA A 536 -5.10 45.00 -10.56
CA ALA A 536 -6.30 45.82 -10.36
C ALA A 536 -7.53 45.03 -9.92
N SER A 537 -7.65 43.76 -10.32
CA SER A 537 -8.74 42.88 -9.87
C SER A 537 -8.47 42.32 -8.47
N LEU A 538 -7.20 42.06 -8.14
CA LEU A 538 -6.77 41.66 -6.81
C LEU A 538 -7.00 42.77 -5.77
N GLU A 539 -6.63 44.02 -6.07
CA GLU A 539 -6.90 45.22 -5.25
C GLU A 539 -8.41 45.33 -4.92
N ARG A 540 -9.25 45.20 -5.95
CA ARG A 540 -10.71 45.21 -5.78
C ARG A 540 -11.20 44.02 -4.94
N ALA A 541 -10.67 42.82 -5.18
CA ALA A 541 -11.03 41.63 -4.41
C ALA A 541 -10.66 41.75 -2.92
N LEU A 542 -9.49 42.31 -2.61
CA LEU A 542 -9.03 42.60 -1.25
C LEU A 542 -9.97 43.61 -0.56
N SER A 543 -10.36 44.66 -1.27
CA SER A 543 -11.32 45.66 -0.77
C SER A 543 -12.71 45.06 -0.52
N VAL A 544 -13.26 44.30 -1.48
CA VAL A 544 -14.56 43.64 -1.36
C VAL A 544 -14.56 42.59 -0.23
N GLY A 545 -13.44 41.87 -0.08
CA GLY A 545 -13.21 40.93 1.00
C GLY A 545 -12.99 41.59 2.37
N GLN A 546 -12.77 42.91 2.43
CA GLN A 546 -12.43 43.66 3.65
C GLN A 546 -11.21 43.05 4.37
N VAL A 547 -10.17 42.73 3.60
CA VAL A 547 -8.96 42.06 4.10
C VAL A 547 -8.17 43.01 5.00
N LYS A 548 -7.77 42.52 6.19
CA LYS A 548 -6.92 43.25 7.14
C LYS A 548 -5.44 42.81 7.09
N HIS A 549 -5.21 41.53 6.85
CA HIS A 549 -3.87 40.95 6.70
C HIS A 549 -3.87 40.09 5.44
N LEU A 550 -2.80 40.13 4.65
CA LEU A 550 -2.66 39.32 3.45
C LEU A 550 -1.51 38.33 3.62
N ILE A 551 -1.82 37.04 3.51
CA ILE A 551 -0.83 35.96 3.58
C ILE A 551 -0.69 35.36 2.19
N ALA A 552 0.55 35.29 1.71
CA ALA A 552 0.88 34.77 0.39
C ALA A 552 1.92 33.66 0.48
N ASP A 553 1.96 32.79 -0.53
CA ASP A 553 3.10 31.89 -0.68
C ASP A 553 4.31 32.65 -1.27
N PRO A 554 5.54 32.10 -1.17
CA PRO A 554 6.74 32.80 -1.65
C PRO A 554 6.66 33.21 -3.13
N GLU A 555 5.95 32.44 -3.96
CA GLU A 555 5.81 32.72 -5.38
C GLU A 555 4.86 33.89 -5.68
N ASN A 556 3.92 34.20 -4.79
CA ASN A 556 2.91 35.26 -4.98
C ASN A 556 3.11 36.46 -4.04
N VAL A 557 4.12 36.44 -3.17
CA VAL A 557 4.34 37.49 -2.15
C VAL A 557 4.61 38.88 -2.75
N ARG A 558 5.32 38.97 -3.89
CA ARG A 558 5.56 40.24 -4.59
C ARG A 558 4.24 40.83 -5.10
N ALA A 559 3.42 40.02 -5.77
CA ALA A 559 2.11 40.45 -6.25
C ALA A 559 1.17 40.86 -5.12
N ALA A 560 1.24 40.17 -3.97
CA ALA A 560 0.52 40.54 -2.76
C ALA A 560 0.93 41.92 -2.24
N ARG A 561 2.24 42.17 -2.13
CA ARG A 561 2.79 43.47 -1.69
C ARG A 561 2.43 44.62 -2.62
N ASP A 562 2.43 44.38 -3.93
CA ASP A 562 2.06 45.38 -4.93
C ASP A 562 0.57 45.75 -4.89
N ALA A 563 -0.31 44.78 -4.58
CA ALA A 563 -1.76 44.95 -4.63
C ALA A 563 -2.42 45.30 -3.28
N PHE A 564 -1.70 45.18 -2.16
CA PHE A 564 -2.24 45.45 -0.83
C PHE A 564 -1.35 46.43 -0.09
N GLU A 565 -1.90 47.54 0.40
CA GLU A 565 -1.16 48.53 1.19
C GLU A 565 -0.94 48.08 2.64
N GLY A 566 -1.79 47.18 3.17
CA GLY A 566 -1.70 46.70 4.55
C GLY A 566 -0.57 45.70 4.83
N PRO A 567 -0.62 45.03 5.99
CA PRO A 567 0.35 44.01 6.39
C PRO A 567 0.33 42.78 5.45
N VAL A 568 1.50 42.45 4.90
CA VAL A 568 1.69 41.29 4.02
C VAL A 568 2.69 40.33 4.65
N PHE A 569 2.39 39.04 4.61
CA PHE A 569 3.23 37.99 5.17
C PHE A 569 3.43 36.84 4.18
N ALA A 570 4.64 36.32 4.12
CA ALA A 570 4.95 35.08 3.42
C ALA A 570 4.70 33.89 4.35
N LEU A 571 4.15 32.80 3.81
CA LEU A 571 3.97 31.54 4.53
C LEU A 571 4.19 30.35 3.58
N GLY A 572 5.01 29.40 4.02
CA GLY A 572 5.42 28.22 3.26
C GLY A 572 6.67 28.44 2.39
N GLY A 573 6.94 27.47 1.52
CA GLY A 573 8.14 27.41 0.69
C GLY A 573 8.85 26.06 0.79
N PRO A 574 9.91 25.81 0.02
CA PRO A 574 10.73 24.62 0.20
C PRO A 574 11.39 24.68 1.59
N TYR A 575 11.21 23.63 2.39
CA TYR A 575 11.82 23.54 3.72
C TYR A 575 13.35 23.62 3.60
N GLY A 576 13.98 24.54 4.33
CA GLY A 576 15.43 24.73 4.32
C GLY A 576 16.02 25.46 3.10
N ALA A 577 15.19 25.94 2.17
CA ALA A 577 15.66 26.82 1.09
C ALA A 577 15.61 28.30 1.52
N ALA A 578 16.59 29.08 1.07
CA ALA A 578 16.53 30.54 1.18
C ALA A 578 15.28 31.05 0.44
N ARG A 579 14.49 31.88 1.11
CA ARG A 579 13.29 32.50 0.54
C ARG A 579 13.60 33.96 0.21
N GLU A 580 13.25 34.38 -1.00
CA GLU A 580 13.32 35.79 -1.37
C GLU A 580 12.07 36.51 -0.86
N ILE A 581 12.20 37.17 0.29
CA ILE A 581 11.12 37.96 0.89
C ILE A 581 11.33 39.44 0.55
N PRO A 582 10.37 40.12 -0.11
CA PRO A 582 10.48 41.53 -0.44
C PRO A 582 10.49 42.42 0.81
N ASP A 583 11.08 43.61 0.69
CA ASP A 583 11.03 44.63 1.74
C ASP A 583 9.57 44.95 2.12
N GLY A 584 9.32 45.10 3.43
CA GLY A 584 7.97 45.39 3.94
C GLY A 584 7.03 44.18 3.97
N VAL A 585 7.55 42.96 3.81
CA VAL A 585 6.83 41.69 4.00
C VAL A 585 7.47 40.91 5.15
N GLY A 586 6.66 40.44 6.10
CA GLY A 586 7.14 39.54 7.16
C GLY A 586 7.19 38.08 6.70
N ASP A 587 8.17 37.30 7.16
CA ASP A 587 8.22 35.86 6.94
C ASP A 587 7.66 35.12 8.16
N MET A 588 6.54 34.39 8.00
CA MET A 588 5.96 33.62 9.09
C MET A 588 6.77 32.35 9.41
N GLU A 589 7.63 31.87 8.50
CA GLU A 589 8.49 30.72 8.78
C GLU A 589 9.66 31.07 9.70
N ASP A 590 9.97 32.37 9.90
CA ASP A 590 11.00 32.84 10.84
C ASP A 590 10.49 32.93 12.28
N ILE A 591 9.18 32.77 12.47
CA ILE A 591 8.55 32.77 13.79
C ILE A 591 8.78 31.42 14.44
N ASP A 592 9.45 31.42 15.60
CA ASP A 592 9.55 30.23 16.44
C ASP A 592 8.24 30.04 17.24
N PRO A 593 7.39 29.07 16.87
CA PRO A 593 6.09 28.90 17.51
C PRO A 593 6.23 28.55 19.00
N ALA A 594 7.35 27.96 19.43
CA ALA A 594 7.55 27.60 20.83
C ALA A 594 7.73 28.84 21.75
N LYS A 595 8.07 30.00 21.18
CA LYS A 595 8.25 31.26 21.93
C LYS A 595 7.02 32.15 21.97
N VAL A 596 6.02 31.87 21.13
CA VAL A 596 4.79 32.66 21.07
C VAL A 596 3.85 32.27 22.22
N HIS A 597 3.45 33.26 22.99
CA HIS A 597 2.47 33.10 24.07
C HIS A 597 1.07 33.39 23.55
N LEU A 598 0.17 32.41 23.65
CA LEU A 598 -1.22 32.56 23.25
C LEU A 598 -2.00 33.36 24.31
N PRO A 599 -3.03 34.15 23.92
CA PRO A 599 -3.90 34.83 24.88
C PRO A 599 -4.54 33.84 25.86
N PRO A 600 -4.65 34.15 27.17
CA PRO A 600 -5.22 33.23 28.16
C PRO A 600 -6.67 32.82 27.92
N ASP A 601 -7.44 33.68 27.23
CA ASP A 601 -8.85 33.51 26.87
C ASP A 601 -9.04 32.87 25.49
N TYR A 602 -7.96 32.49 24.81
CA TYR A 602 -8.02 31.83 23.52
C TYR A 602 -8.51 30.38 23.65
N GLU A 603 -9.70 30.11 23.10
CA GLU A 603 -10.23 28.75 22.94
C GLU A 603 -10.07 28.28 21.49
N PRO A 604 -9.26 27.23 21.22
CA PRO A 604 -9.12 26.68 19.89
C PRO A 604 -10.40 26.01 19.42
N ASN A 605 -10.70 26.11 18.12
CA ASN A 605 -11.82 25.41 17.48
C ASN A 605 -13.22 25.74 18.06
N ALA A 606 -13.39 26.95 18.59
CA ALA A 606 -14.65 27.47 19.14
C ALA A 606 -15.61 28.05 18.06
N GLY A 607 -15.35 27.81 16.78
CA GLY A 607 -16.20 28.27 15.67
C GLY A 607 -17.56 27.55 15.62
N ARG A 608 -18.64 28.32 15.53
CA ARG A 608 -20.01 27.81 15.43
C ARG A 608 -20.45 27.68 13.98
N ALA A 609 -21.45 26.85 13.72
CA ALA A 609 -22.00 26.62 12.39
C ALA A 609 -22.54 27.91 11.73
N SER A 610 -23.05 28.86 12.51
CA SER A 610 -23.48 30.19 12.03
C SER A 610 -22.34 31.12 11.64
N ASP A 611 -21.13 30.88 12.14
CA ASP A 611 -20.00 31.79 11.95
C ASP A 611 -19.50 31.75 10.49
N GLU A 612 -19.00 32.89 10.01
CA GLU A 612 -18.40 33.04 8.67
C GLU A 612 -17.03 32.35 8.63
N ALA A 613 -16.95 31.20 7.96
CA ALA A 613 -15.74 30.37 7.88
C ALA A 613 -14.75 30.94 6.87
N MET A 614 -15.26 31.30 5.69
CA MET A 614 -14.45 31.77 4.58
C MET A 614 -15.28 32.60 3.58
N ILE A 615 -14.59 33.39 2.78
CA ILE A 615 -15.16 34.15 1.66
C ILE A 615 -14.48 33.68 0.38
N LEU A 616 -15.29 33.23 -0.58
CA LEU A 616 -14.84 32.88 -1.92
C LEU A 616 -15.09 34.06 -2.85
N LEU A 617 -14.10 34.40 -3.67
CA LEU A 617 -14.24 35.46 -4.68
C LEU A 617 -14.62 34.82 -6.01
N THR A 618 -15.77 35.23 -6.56
CA THR A 618 -16.26 34.76 -7.86
C THR A 618 -16.28 35.88 -8.88
N ALA A 619 -16.12 35.53 -10.16
CA ALA A 619 -16.27 36.49 -11.25
C ALA A 619 -17.73 36.93 -11.36
N GLY A 620 -17.99 38.22 -11.17
CA GLY A 620 -19.30 38.84 -11.37
C GLY A 620 -19.54 39.29 -12.81
N ARG A 621 -20.65 40.01 -13.03
CA ARG A 621 -20.88 40.72 -14.29
C ARG A 621 -19.78 41.77 -14.49
N ALA A 622 -19.32 41.94 -15.73
CA ALA A 622 -18.24 42.88 -16.08
C ALA A 622 -16.91 42.65 -15.34
N GLU A 623 -16.59 41.39 -14.98
CA GLU A 623 -15.35 41.00 -14.27
C GLU A 623 -15.16 41.61 -12.87
N GLU A 624 -16.23 42.15 -12.27
CA GLU A 624 -16.17 42.64 -10.88
C GLU A 624 -16.17 41.47 -9.88
N PRO A 625 -15.23 41.43 -8.92
CA PRO A 625 -15.19 40.35 -7.94
C PRO A 625 -16.39 40.41 -6.99
N ARG A 626 -17.06 39.27 -6.80
CA ARG A 626 -18.17 39.12 -5.85
C ARG A 626 -17.76 38.23 -4.68
N ALA A 627 -18.02 38.69 -3.46
CA ALA A 627 -17.78 37.92 -2.25
C ALA A 627 -18.94 36.95 -1.96
N ALA A 628 -18.70 35.65 -2.12
CA ALA A 628 -19.57 34.60 -1.64
C ALA A 628 -19.18 34.21 -0.22
N ARG A 629 -20.00 34.62 0.76
CA ARG A 629 -19.79 34.30 2.18
C ARG A 629 -20.20 32.86 2.48
N ILE A 630 -19.30 32.10 3.08
CA ILE A 630 -19.49 30.70 3.42
C ILE A 630 -19.45 30.58 4.94
N THR A 631 -20.54 30.08 5.52
CA THR A 631 -20.57 29.74 6.94
C THR A 631 -19.98 28.36 7.20
N ASN A 632 -19.57 28.09 8.44
CA ASN A 632 -19.14 26.75 8.86
C ASN A 632 -20.21 25.69 8.58
N ARG A 633 -21.50 26.03 8.73
CA ARG A 633 -22.64 25.16 8.37
C ARG A 633 -22.61 24.79 6.89
N ARG A 634 -22.41 25.78 6.01
CA ARG A 634 -22.38 25.54 4.55
C ARG A 634 -21.16 24.69 4.17
N TRP A 635 -20.00 24.96 4.76
CA TRP A 635 -18.81 24.13 4.57
C TRP A 635 -19.06 22.69 5.01
N ALA A 636 -19.55 22.47 6.23
CA ALA A 636 -19.82 21.14 6.76
C ALA A 636 -20.88 20.39 5.95
N PHE A 637 -21.91 21.10 5.47
CA PHE A 637 -22.94 20.51 4.61
C PHE A 637 -22.35 20.02 3.29
N SER A 638 -21.55 20.83 2.62
CA SER A 638 -20.87 20.45 1.37
C SER A 638 -19.89 19.29 1.60
N ALA A 639 -19.10 19.32 2.66
CA ALA A 639 -18.13 18.27 2.99
C ALA A 639 -18.82 16.92 3.26
N LEU A 640 -19.81 16.92 4.16
CA LEU A 640 -20.56 15.70 4.52
C LEU A 640 -21.37 15.17 3.33
N GLY A 641 -21.96 16.06 2.53
CA GLY A 641 -22.67 15.69 1.31
C GLY A 641 -21.75 15.07 0.26
N ALA A 642 -20.56 15.64 0.05
CA ALA A 642 -19.56 15.10 -0.87
C ALA A 642 -19.07 13.72 -0.43
N ALA A 643 -18.73 13.57 0.86
CA ALA A 643 -18.30 12.29 1.42
C ALA A 643 -19.39 11.23 1.36
N ALA A 644 -20.65 11.61 1.61
CA ALA A 644 -21.79 10.70 1.52
C ALA A 644 -22.11 10.31 0.07
N GLY A 645 -22.16 11.27 -0.85
CA GLY A 645 -22.45 11.01 -2.26
C GLY A 645 -21.39 10.15 -2.92
N ALA A 646 -20.10 10.43 -2.67
CA ALA A 646 -19.00 9.66 -3.24
C ALA A 646 -18.71 8.35 -2.48
N SER A 647 -19.49 8.04 -1.44
CA SER A 647 -19.30 6.90 -0.54
C SER A 647 -17.87 6.81 -0.01
N LEU A 648 -17.30 7.94 0.42
CA LEU A 648 -15.90 7.99 0.86
C LEU A 648 -15.67 7.21 2.16
N ASP A 649 -14.53 6.54 2.28
CA ASP A 649 -14.10 5.89 3.52
C ASP A 649 -12.59 6.06 3.77
N PRO A 650 -12.04 5.57 4.90
CA PRO A 650 -10.61 5.72 5.20
C PRO A 650 -9.64 5.00 4.24
N ASN A 651 -10.10 4.08 3.40
CA ASN A 651 -9.27 3.41 2.40
C ASN A 651 -9.12 4.25 1.13
N ASP A 652 -10.08 5.14 0.86
CA ASP A 652 -10.04 6.01 -0.32
C ASP A 652 -8.87 7.01 -0.27
N THR A 653 -8.36 7.30 -1.47
CA THR A 653 -7.51 8.46 -1.71
C THR A 653 -8.23 9.40 -2.67
N VAL A 654 -8.62 10.56 -2.16
CA VAL A 654 -9.23 11.63 -2.93
C VAL A 654 -8.13 12.43 -3.64
N TYR A 655 -8.14 12.43 -4.97
CA TYR A 655 -7.26 13.27 -5.76
C TYR A 655 -7.94 14.60 -6.09
N CYS A 656 -7.31 15.69 -5.64
CA CYS A 656 -7.76 17.06 -5.88
C CYS A 656 -6.70 17.81 -6.67
N VAL A 657 -7.05 18.14 -7.91
CA VAL A 657 -6.26 19.04 -8.78
C VAL A 657 -6.97 20.37 -9.02
N LEU A 658 -8.10 20.57 -8.34
CA LEU A 658 -8.89 21.78 -8.41
C LEU A 658 -8.26 22.89 -7.57
N PRO A 659 -8.34 24.18 -7.98
CA PRO A 659 -7.79 25.26 -7.18
C PRO A 659 -8.51 25.38 -5.83
N LEU A 660 -7.75 25.50 -4.74
CA LEU A 660 -8.32 25.56 -3.39
C LEU A 660 -9.00 26.89 -3.04
N HIS A 661 -8.87 27.91 -3.89
CA HIS A 661 -9.68 29.13 -3.79
C HIS A 661 -11.09 28.97 -4.40
N HIS A 662 -11.36 27.86 -5.08
CA HIS A 662 -12.68 27.54 -5.61
C HIS A 662 -13.46 26.59 -4.70
N ALA A 663 -14.78 26.74 -4.74
CA ALA A 663 -15.75 25.95 -3.97
C ALA A 663 -15.54 24.43 -4.13
N ALA A 664 -15.38 23.94 -5.35
CA ALA A 664 -15.20 22.52 -5.63
C ALA A 664 -13.91 21.96 -5.00
N GLY A 665 -12.83 22.75 -4.95
CA GLY A 665 -11.59 22.35 -4.30
C GLY A 665 -11.74 22.28 -2.78
N ILE A 666 -12.10 23.39 -2.13
CA ILE A 666 -12.04 23.50 -0.66
C ILE A 666 -13.25 22.92 0.09
N LEU A 667 -14.46 23.08 -0.44
CA LEU A 667 -15.69 22.62 0.22
C LEU A 667 -15.96 21.15 -0.05
N VAL A 668 -15.79 20.74 -1.30
CA VAL A 668 -16.24 19.43 -1.80
C VAL A 668 -15.10 18.42 -1.73
N SER A 669 -14.00 18.67 -2.44
CA SER A 669 -12.91 17.71 -2.52
C SER A 669 -12.14 17.58 -1.21
N VAL A 670 -11.58 18.69 -0.71
CA VAL A 670 -10.85 18.70 0.58
C VAL A 670 -11.78 18.41 1.75
N GLY A 671 -12.94 19.08 1.79
CA GLY A 671 -13.94 18.85 2.83
C GLY A 671 -14.41 17.41 2.88
N GLY A 672 -14.73 16.82 1.72
CA GLY A 672 -15.15 15.42 1.58
C GLY A 672 -14.08 14.44 2.07
N ALA A 673 -12.82 14.61 1.64
CA ALA A 673 -11.73 13.77 2.11
C ALA A 673 -11.55 13.84 3.63
N LEU A 674 -11.56 15.06 4.19
CA LEU A 674 -11.36 15.30 5.62
C LEU A 674 -12.45 14.67 6.48
N VAL A 675 -13.73 14.93 6.19
CA VAL A 675 -14.84 14.33 6.96
C VAL A 675 -15.01 12.84 6.65
N GLY A 676 -14.55 12.41 5.47
CA GLY A 676 -14.47 11.03 5.04
C GLY A 676 -13.49 10.19 5.88
N GLY A 677 -12.47 10.85 6.46
CA GLY A 677 -11.31 10.16 7.02
C GLY A 677 -10.39 9.58 5.92
N SER A 678 -10.58 10.01 4.67
CA SER A 678 -9.86 9.54 3.50
C SER A 678 -8.54 10.30 3.35
N ARG A 679 -7.62 9.72 2.56
CA ARG A 679 -6.39 10.40 2.16
C ARG A 679 -6.72 11.50 1.13
N LEU A 680 -5.98 12.61 1.16
CA LEU A 680 -6.08 13.71 0.22
C LEU A 680 -4.76 13.84 -0.55
N ALA A 681 -4.78 13.54 -1.85
CA ALA A 681 -3.68 13.80 -2.76
C ALA A 681 -3.91 15.13 -3.48
N LEU A 682 -2.98 16.08 -3.35
CA LEU A 682 -3.04 17.35 -4.10
C LEU A 682 -2.13 17.33 -5.32
N GLY A 683 -2.72 17.53 -6.49
CA GLY A 683 -2.00 17.88 -7.71
C GLY A 683 -1.62 19.36 -7.70
N ALA A 684 -0.40 19.69 -8.14
CA ALA A 684 0.05 21.09 -8.21
C ALA A 684 -0.66 21.87 -9.32
N ARG A 685 -0.90 21.20 -10.46
CA ARG A 685 -1.61 21.74 -11.62
C ARG A 685 -2.16 20.57 -12.44
N PHE A 686 -3.31 20.78 -13.07
CA PHE A 686 -3.86 19.80 -14.00
C PHE A 686 -3.06 19.79 -15.32
N ALA A 687 -2.58 18.61 -15.68
CA ALA A 687 -1.93 18.30 -16.95
C ALA A 687 -2.43 16.91 -17.41
N PRO A 688 -3.16 16.79 -18.53
CA PRO A 688 -3.72 15.52 -18.97
C PRO A 688 -2.67 14.41 -19.14
N GLU A 689 -1.48 14.77 -19.59
CA GLU A 689 -0.37 13.86 -19.90
C GLU A 689 0.28 13.25 -18.65
N HIS A 690 0.06 13.86 -17.48
CA HIS A 690 0.63 13.42 -16.21
C HIS A 690 -0.42 12.94 -15.21
N PHE A 691 -1.70 13.19 -15.52
CA PHE A 691 -2.81 12.90 -14.62
C PHE A 691 -2.83 11.44 -14.14
N TRP A 692 -2.75 10.48 -15.06
CA TRP A 692 -2.83 9.06 -14.70
C TRP A 692 -1.58 8.57 -13.97
N ASN A 693 -0.41 9.12 -14.28
CA ASN A 693 0.83 8.81 -13.56
C ASN A 693 0.75 9.32 -12.11
N GLU A 694 0.26 10.54 -11.89
CA GLU A 694 0.02 11.05 -10.53
C GLU A 694 -1.09 10.26 -9.80
N ALA A 695 -2.18 9.94 -10.49
CA ALA A 695 -3.28 9.15 -9.91
C ALA A 695 -2.81 7.77 -9.44
N ARG A 696 -2.04 7.04 -10.27
CA ARG A 696 -1.43 5.75 -9.89
C ARG A 696 -0.38 5.91 -8.80
N ARG A 697 0.41 6.97 -8.84
CA ARG A 697 1.43 7.26 -7.82
C ARG A 697 0.81 7.48 -6.44
N TYR A 698 -0.29 8.21 -6.38
CA TYR A 698 -0.98 8.48 -5.13
C TYR A 698 -2.00 7.40 -4.74
N GLY A 699 -2.27 6.43 -5.62
CA GLY A 699 -3.33 5.43 -5.40
C GLY A 699 -4.72 6.06 -5.33
N ALA A 700 -4.99 7.03 -6.21
CA ALA A 700 -6.22 7.81 -6.24
C ALA A 700 -7.43 6.92 -6.58
N THR A 701 -8.40 6.85 -5.69
CA THR A 701 -9.65 6.09 -5.90
C THR A 701 -10.79 6.99 -6.33
N VAL A 702 -10.81 8.25 -5.87
CA VAL A 702 -11.85 9.23 -6.20
C VAL A 702 -11.22 10.51 -6.69
N VAL A 703 -11.70 11.01 -7.83
CA VAL A 703 -11.23 12.26 -8.42
C VAL A 703 -12.36 13.27 -8.40
N PHE A 704 -12.14 14.42 -7.78
CA PHE A 704 -13.07 15.54 -7.94
C PHE A 704 -12.68 16.38 -9.16
N TYR A 705 -13.63 16.59 -10.06
CA TYR A 705 -13.40 17.32 -11.31
C TYR A 705 -14.24 18.60 -11.41
N ALA A 706 -13.86 19.46 -12.35
CA ALA A 706 -14.65 20.60 -12.79
C ALA A 706 -14.75 20.59 -14.32
N GLY A 707 -15.99 20.62 -14.85
CA GLY A 707 -16.36 20.79 -16.26
C GLY A 707 -15.35 20.25 -17.30
N GLU A 708 -14.49 21.14 -17.79
CA GLU A 708 -13.57 20.90 -18.91
C GLU A 708 -12.42 19.92 -18.62
N MET A 709 -12.12 19.65 -17.35
CA MET A 709 -11.02 18.75 -16.96
C MET A 709 -11.15 17.37 -17.60
N CYS A 710 -12.36 16.78 -17.53
CA CYS A 710 -12.62 15.46 -18.08
C CYS A 710 -12.57 15.44 -19.60
N ARG A 711 -12.91 16.56 -20.27
CA ARG A 711 -12.79 16.68 -21.73
C ARG A 711 -11.32 16.58 -22.16
N ALA A 712 -10.45 17.34 -21.49
CA ALA A 712 -9.02 17.29 -21.76
C ALA A 712 -8.41 15.89 -21.51
N LEU A 713 -8.92 15.15 -20.51
CA LEU A 713 -8.50 13.76 -20.27
C LEU A 713 -8.91 12.80 -21.39
N VAL A 714 -10.16 12.85 -21.84
CA VAL A 714 -10.63 11.95 -22.90
C VAL A 714 -10.05 12.29 -24.28
N ASP A 715 -9.63 13.53 -24.49
CA ASP A 715 -9.00 14.02 -25.72
C ASP A 715 -7.48 13.80 -25.76
N ALA A 716 -6.83 13.50 -24.62
CA ALA A 716 -5.41 13.16 -24.58
C ALA A 716 -5.10 11.87 -25.38
N PRO A 717 -3.88 11.68 -25.91
CA PRO A 717 -3.53 10.46 -26.63
C PRO A 717 -3.82 9.18 -25.81
N PRO A 718 -4.33 8.09 -26.43
CA PRO A 718 -4.54 6.82 -25.75
C PRO A 718 -3.22 6.22 -25.26
N GLU A 719 -3.22 5.73 -24.03
CA GLU A 719 -2.11 4.94 -23.47
C GLU A 719 -2.54 3.47 -23.32
N LEU A 720 -1.60 2.54 -23.49
CA LEU A 720 -1.85 1.09 -23.35
C LEU A 720 -2.48 0.71 -22.00
N ASN A 721 -2.30 1.55 -20.98
CA ASN A 721 -2.70 1.28 -19.60
C ASN A 721 -3.86 2.17 -19.13
N ASP A 722 -4.62 2.78 -20.03
CA ASP A 722 -5.76 3.65 -19.69
C ASP A 722 -6.79 2.96 -18.77
N VAL A 723 -7.05 1.67 -18.97
CA VAL A 723 -7.96 0.87 -18.13
C VAL A 723 -7.32 0.37 -16.84
N LYS A 724 -5.98 0.37 -16.75
CA LYS A 724 -5.22 -0.05 -15.56
C LYS A 724 -4.99 1.16 -14.66
N ASN A 725 -6.06 1.59 -13.99
CA ASN A 725 -6.04 2.73 -13.09
C ASN A 725 -6.80 2.42 -11.77
N PRO A 726 -6.42 3.06 -10.64
CA PRO A 726 -7.07 2.81 -9.34
C PRO A 726 -8.39 3.58 -9.14
N VAL A 727 -8.79 4.43 -10.09
CA VAL A 727 -9.90 5.36 -9.91
C VAL A 727 -11.22 4.62 -10.09
N ARG A 728 -12.03 4.55 -9.02
CA ARG A 728 -13.40 4.01 -9.08
C ARG A 728 -14.44 5.07 -9.46
N LEU A 729 -14.18 6.35 -9.17
CA LEU A 729 -15.20 7.40 -9.28
C LEU A 729 -14.65 8.78 -9.65
N PHE A 730 -15.23 9.40 -10.66
CA PHE A 730 -15.15 10.83 -10.92
C PHE A 730 -16.38 11.52 -10.34
N ALA A 731 -16.19 12.43 -9.37
CA ALA A 731 -17.27 13.13 -8.68
C ALA A 731 -17.17 14.64 -8.93
N GLY A 732 -18.20 15.28 -9.45
CA GLY A 732 -18.07 16.69 -9.83
C GLY A 732 -19.36 17.29 -10.33
N SER A 733 -19.27 18.37 -11.11
CA SER A 733 -20.44 19.02 -11.68
C SER A 733 -20.13 19.55 -13.08
N GLY A 734 -21.11 19.43 -13.97
CA GLY A 734 -21.13 20.08 -15.28
C GLY A 734 -20.45 19.30 -16.40
N MET A 735 -20.36 17.97 -16.31
CA MET A 735 -19.87 17.14 -17.41
C MET A 735 -20.91 17.01 -18.52
N ARG A 736 -20.49 17.23 -19.77
CA ARG A 736 -21.34 16.96 -20.93
C ARG A 736 -21.48 15.46 -21.16
N ARG A 737 -22.63 15.03 -21.67
CA ARG A 737 -22.97 13.61 -21.91
C ARG A 737 -21.96 12.87 -22.80
N ASP A 738 -21.48 13.51 -23.86
CA ASP A 738 -20.48 12.93 -24.77
C ASP A 738 -19.12 12.70 -24.08
N VAL A 739 -18.72 13.61 -23.19
CA VAL A 739 -17.51 13.45 -22.38
C VAL A 739 -17.68 12.33 -21.35
N TRP A 740 -18.85 12.27 -20.71
CA TRP A 740 -19.20 11.22 -19.76
C TRP A 740 -19.09 9.82 -20.38
N GLU A 741 -19.76 9.60 -21.52
CA GLU A 741 -19.78 8.28 -22.19
C GLU A 741 -18.36 7.85 -22.58
N ARG A 742 -17.56 8.77 -23.13
CA ARG A 742 -16.15 8.51 -23.48
C ARG A 742 -15.28 8.22 -22.25
N LEU A 743 -15.48 8.92 -21.14
CA LEU A 743 -14.72 8.73 -19.90
C LEU A 743 -14.95 7.32 -19.33
N GLN A 744 -16.22 6.88 -19.27
CA GLN A 744 -16.57 5.54 -18.78
C GLN A 744 -16.05 4.44 -19.71
N GLN A 745 -16.18 4.62 -21.03
CA GLN A 745 -15.74 3.62 -22.00
C GLN A 745 -14.21 3.45 -21.99
N ARG A 746 -13.46 4.55 -21.98
CA ARG A 746 -12.00 4.55 -22.10
C ARG A 746 -11.30 4.13 -20.81
N PHE A 747 -11.75 4.62 -19.65
CA PHE A 747 -11.04 4.44 -18.38
C PHE A 747 -11.73 3.46 -17.43
N LYS A 748 -12.94 2.96 -17.76
CA LYS A 748 -13.72 2.02 -16.94
C LYS A 748 -14.02 2.52 -15.52
N VAL A 749 -14.37 3.80 -15.42
CA VAL A 749 -14.64 4.50 -14.15
C VAL A 749 -16.11 4.84 -13.96
N GLY A 750 -16.55 4.92 -12.69
CA GLY A 750 -17.85 5.50 -12.34
C GLY A 750 -17.84 7.02 -12.44
N VAL A 751 -19.02 7.62 -12.63
CA VAL A 751 -19.18 9.09 -12.60
C VAL A 751 -20.38 9.46 -11.74
N MET A 752 -20.23 10.53 -10.96
CA MET A 752 -21.29 11.12 -10.16
C MET A 752 -21.32 12.64 -10.37
N GLU A 753 -22.53 13.16 -10.58
CA GLU A 753 -22.80 14.59 -10.74
C GLU A 753 -23.49 15.16 -9.50
N PHE A 754 -22.95 16.28 -9.01
CA PHE A 754 -23.57 17.10 -7.99
C PHE A 754 -24.31 18.27 -8.63
N TYR A 755 -25.54 18.47 -8.18
CA TYR A 755 -26.33 19.66 -8.45
C TYR A 755 -26.57 20.35 -7.11
N ALA A 756 -25.98 21.53 -6.95
CA ALA A 756 -26.00 22.30 -5.69
C ALA A 756 -26.94 23.50 -5.77
#